data_AF-A0A931HYD9-F1
#
_entry.id   AF-A0A931HYD9-F1
#
_cell.length_a   1.000
_cell.length_b   1.000
_cell.length_c   1.000
_cell.angle_alpha   90.00
_cell.angle_beta   90.00
_cell.angle_gamma   90.00
#
_symmetry.space_group_name_H-M   'P 1'
#
loop_
_entity.id
_entity.type
_entity.pdbx_description
1 polymer ?
#
loop_
_entity_poly.entity_id
_entity_poly.type
_entity_poly.pdbx_seq_one_letter_code
_entity_poly.pdbx_strand_id
1 'polypeptide(L)'
;MAEPTPSNRSGIDRPAADPRSTGRPAARRSPFARLFPNLAGDPLDVLAQKARQARAALVFERLWPALLPMLSVVAVFVSLAWLGVFAAMADWLRLGLVALFVLALGASVVPLVRLRLPRRRDALDRLERDSGFDHRPLLALSDDLAAGGDDAFSRALWQAHLARVGERLSAIRIGLPSPRVDRRDRWGLRIVVFLLFIVGLSAAGPDPVGRIADALRLPLIPGPTIRIDAWVTPPAYTDRPPVFLTEAGTGRQPGEAVAAPLRTEARVPEASLVTVRLSGLEAGEVRWIEGPDAPDGEIAADGGVTVPPLEPAETANARPAERRDGAPAVPVAYEFPLENSGRLAVVANGEVLRSWRFTVDPDQPPTIALIEEPGQTGRGAFQLAYQARDDYRLVGADAKFDAPLARAMPPLAGAILDGEPRPLIEPPDFPLTLPRRGVADDKAETYRDLAAHPYAGTRLTMRLEARDDAGNIGRTAPVEVTIPARPFTDPVAKMLVEQRRILALDARTQGFVADMLDTVTMHADTTIEDSKIFLGLRHGRNLVASAASDDDLRAAMDYLWEMALAIDGGDASLAEQRLREARERLREALQNGASDEEIARLTQELRDALNEYMQALAEQMRNNPQAAQPQQMPPNAQQISPQQLEDMINRMEELSKLGDKDAAEQLLSQLDRMLENMQAMQGQPQQPSGDSPMNQAMDELGRMIQEQQRLMNETFNMSPDGRQPQQGQRGQPQQGQQGQQGEQGQMTPEQRAEAMQRLQEGQAELQRRLGELQEQMRQNGMEPGDQLGEAGDAMGRAEQQLGQGEPGGAAGEQGQALEQLRQGAQQLAEQMGDQPGEEGGRGQGQARQSPQDDPLGRPQRRDGPDYGDSVRVPGEIDIQRARRVLDELRRRFSEDYRPKIELDYLERLLRSE
;
A
#
# COMPACT_ATOMS: atom_id res chain seq x y z
N MET A 1 33.82 9.59 56.03
CA MET A 1 34.85 9.84 57.06
C MET A 1 35.33 11.27 56.83
N ALA A 2 34.85 12.23 57.61
CA ALA A 2 35.30 12.57 58.96
C ALA A 2 36.41 13.63 58.92
N GLU A 3 36.09 14.86 59.36
CA GLU A 3 37.09 15.86 59.78
C GLU A 3 37.98 15.27 60.90
N PRO A 4 39.21 15.78 61.11
CA PRO A 4 39.33 16.89 62.07
C PRO A 4 40.48 17.89 61.83
N THR A 5 40.31 19.11 62.33
CA THR A 5 41.40 20.04 62.72
C THR A 5 42.28 19.46 63.83
N PRO A 6 43.55 19.93 63.96
CA PRO A 6 44.05 20.28 65.29
C PRO A 6 44.91 21.56 65.40
N SER A 7 44.45 22.45 66.28
CA SER A 7 45.17 23.20 67.32
C SER A 7 46.73 23.30 67.38
N ASN A 8 47.20 24.57 67.49
CA ASN A 8 47.98 25.14 68.62
C ASN A 8 49.45 24.70 68.91
N ARG A 9 50.40 25.66 68.98
CA ARG A 9 51.33 25.85 70.14
C ARG A 9 52.32 27.04 70.06
N SER A 10 52.58 27.65 71.24
CA SER A 10 53.80 28.36 71.74
C SER A 10 54.38 29.57 70.96
N GLY A 11 54.98 30.60 71.59
CA GLY A 11 55.37 30.86 72.99
C GLY A 11 56.70 31.65 73.04
N ILE A 12 57.17 32.12 74.23
CA ILE A 12 58.44 32.88 74.50
C ILE A 12 58.34 34.41 74.22
N ASP A 13 58.72 35.38 75.09
CA ASP A 13 59.04 35.37 76.54
C ASP A 13 58.80 36.76 77.22
N ARG A 14 58.95 36.87 78.56
CA ARG A 14 58.87 38.13 79.38
C ARG A 14 60.25 38.68 79.80
N PRO A 15 60.38 39.92 80.35
CA PRO A 15 60.18 40.25 81.79
C PRO A 15 59.36 41.57 82.01
N ALA A 16 58.53 41.79 83.04
CA ALA A 16 58.77 41.94 84.50
C ALA A 16 59.70 43.13 84.87
N ALA A 17 59.37 44.08 85.77
CA ALA A 17 58.16 44.36 86.57
C ALA A 17 58.19 45.79 87.16
N ASP A 18 57.04 46.38 87.55
CA ASP A 18 56.82 47.07 88.85
C ASP A 18 55.31 47.43 89.05
N PRO A 19 54.69 47.33 90.25
CA PRO A 19 53.26 47.59 90.44
C PRO A 19 52.92 48.74 91.40
N ARG A 20 52.23 49.79 90.92
CA ARG A 20 51.19 50.58 91.65
C ARG A 20 50.69 51.81 90.84
N SER A 21 49.57 51.67 90.15
CA SER A 21 48.61 52.78 89.96
C SER A 21 47.26 52.26 89.46
N THR A 22 46.23 52.29 90.30
CA THR A 22 44.86 51.93 89.90
C THR A 22 44.19 53.10 89.16
N GLY A 23 44.23 53.08 87.83
CA GLY A 23 43.52 54.02 86.97
C GLY A 23 42.46 53.32 86.12
N ARG A 24 41.18 53.68 86.28
CA ARG A 24 40.10 53.25 85.36
C ARG A 24 40.42 53.74 83.93
N PRO A 25 40.37 52.89 82.89
CA PRO A 25 40.48 53.38 81.52
C PRO A 25 39.26 54.23 81.17
N ALA A 26 39.49 55.46 80.72
CA ALA A 26 38.42 56.36 80.29
C ALA A 26 37.68 55.77 79.08
N ALA A 27 36.36 55.69 79.15
CA ALA A 27 35.53 55.25 78.02
C ALA A 27 35.80 56.13 76.79
N ARG A 28 36.15 55.52 75.66
CA ARG A 28 36.42 56.23 74.40
C ARG A 28 35.17 56.97 73.93
N ARG A 29 35.06 58.27 74.23
CA ARG A 29 33.96 59.14 73.76
C ARG A 29 33.80 58.98 72.24
N SER A 30 32.54 58.77 71.83
CA SER A 30 32.20 58.54 70.43
C SER A 30 32.66 59.72 69.54
N PRO A 31 32.95 59.50 68.24
CA PRO A 31 33.37 60.59 67.36
C PRO A 31 32.31 61.69 67.15
N PHE A 32 31.07 61.48 67.61
CA PHE A 32 30.01 62.48 67.63
C PHE A 32 30.04 63.27 68.95
N ALA A 33 30.26 62.60 70.08
CA ALA A 33 30.39 63.23 71.40
C ALA A 33 31.64 64.11 71.59
N ARG A 34 32.58 64.11 70.64
CA ARG A 34 33.71 65.06 70.61
C ARG A 34 33.38 66.39 69.92
N LEU A 35 32.32 66.45 69.11
CA LEU A 35 31.89 67.66 68.41
C LEU A 35 30.96 68.53 69.27
N PHE A 36 30.36 67.93 70.30
CA PHE A 36 29.51 68.60 71.27
C PHE A 36 30.06 68.30 72.67
N PRO A 37 31.27 68.81 73.03
CA PRO A 37 31.88 68.55 74.33
C PRO A 37 31.00 69.02 75.51
N ASN A 38 30.12 69.97 75.21
CA ASN A 38 29.16 70.63 76.09
C ASN A 38 27.82 69.87 76.27
N LEU A 39 27.63 68.70 75.62
CA LEU A 39 26.45 67.85 75.80
C LEU A 39 26.81 66.46 76.37
N ALA A 40 25.94 65.91 77.21
CA ALA A 40 26.03 64.55 77.74
C ALA A 40 24.64 63.92 77.93
N GLY A 41 24.57 62.59 77.91
CA GLY A 41 23.34 61.80 78.10
C GLY A 41 22.37 61.82 76.91
N ASP A 42 21.12 61.43 77.17
CA ASP A 42 20.02 61.28 76.22
C ASP A 42 19.91 62.33 75.09
N PRO A 43 20.03 63.67 75.32
CA PRO A 43 19.92 64.65 74.23
C PRO A 43 21.01 64.49 73.17
N LEU A 44 22.19 63.97 73.53
CA LEU A 44 23.28 63.72 72.58
C LEU A 44 22.97 62.53 71.66
N ASP A 45 22.36 61.47 72.18
CA ASP A 45 22.01 60.28 71.41
C ASP A 45 20.80 60.52 70.50
N VAL A 46 19.81 61.29 70.95
CA VAL A 46 18.70 61.77 70.10
C VAL A 46 19.24 62.63 68.96
N LEU A 47 20.15 63.56 69.22
CA LEU A 47 20.80 64.36 68.17
C LEU A 47 21.64 63.50 67.22
N ALA A 48 22.36 62.50 67.72
CA ALA A 48 23.15 61.56 66.92
C ALA A 48 22.28 60.65 66.03
N GLN A 49 21.09 60.26 66.50
CA GLN A 49 20.11 59.52 65.69
C GLN A 49 19.49 60.41 64.62
N LYS A 50 19.02 61.60 64.98
CA LYS A 50 18.43 62.57 64.04
C LYS A 50 19.45 63.02 62.97
N ALA A 51 20.71 63.24 63.33
CA ALA A 51 21.78 63.56 62.38
C ALA A 51 22.13 62.39 61.45
N ARG A 52 22.03 61.12 61.92
CA ARG A 52 22.17 59.94 61.05
C ARG A 52 21.02 59.84 60.04
N GLN A 53 19.78 60.08 60.47
CA GLN A 53 18.60 60.09 59.59
C GLN A 53 18.68 61.23 58.56
N ALA A 54 19.03 62.45 58.97
CA ALA A 54 19.26 63.58 58.06
C ALA A 54 20.38 63.30 57.04
N ARG A 55 21.45 62.61 57.46
CA ARG A 55 22.52 62.17 56.56
C ARG A 55 22.04 61.10 55.57
N ALA A 56 21.24 60.13 56.01
CA ALA A 56 20.66 59.10 55.14
C ALA A 56 19.72 59.73 54.09
N ALA A 57 18.90 60.70 54.49
CA ALA A 57 18.07 61.48 53.56
C ALA A 57 18.92 62.21 52.51
N LEU A 58 20.01 62.88 52.91
CA LEU A 58 20.94 63.53 51.98
C LEU A 58 21.70 62.55 51.08
N VAL A 59 22.01 61.34 51.55
CA VAL A 59 22.58 60.28 50.70
C VAL A 59 21.56 59.91 49.63
N PHE A 60 20.31 59.63 50.00
CA PHE A 60 19.24 59.30 49.06
C PHE A 60 18.97 60.44 48.06
N GLU A 61 18.88 61.68 48.53
CA GLU A 61 18.65 62.87 47.68
C GLU A 61 19.77 63.11 46.65
N ARG A 62 21.02 62.72 46.94
CA ARG A 62 22.13 62.81 45.98
C ARG A 62 22.24 61.56 45.10
N LEU A 63 22.02 60.38 45.67
CA LEU A 63 22.15 59.09 45.01
C LEU A 63 21.04 58.86 43.98
N TRP A 64 19.79 59.16 44.32
CA TRP A 64 18.63 58.89 43.46
C TRP A 64 18.72 59.62 42.10
N PRO A 65 19.00 60.94 42.00
CA PRO A 65 19.16 61.62 40.71
C PRO A 65 20.40 61.19 39.90
N ALA A 66 21.37 60.54 40.53
CA ALA A 66 22.55 59.99 39.86
C ALA A 66 22.34 58.55 39.36
N LEU A 67 21.49 57.76 40.04
CA LEU A 67 21.07 56.43 39.59
C LEU A 67 20.03 56.48 38.46
N LEU A 68 19.14 57.47 38.44
CA LEU A 68 18.08 57.60 37.44
C LEU A 68 18.54 57.49 35.97
N PRO A 69 19.62 58.15 35.48
CA PRO A 69 20.06 57.95 34.10
C PRO A 69 20.49 56.51 33.80
N MET A 70 21.19 55.86 34.74
CA MET A 70 21.61 54.46 34.60
C MET A 70 20.41 53.51 34.55
N LEU A 71 19.47 53.68 35.48
CA LEU A 71 18.21 52.93 35.49
C LEU A 71 17.38 53.17 34.23
N SER A 72 17.39 54.39 33.68
CA SER A 72 16.66 54.72 32.44
C SER A 72 17.26 54.03 31.22
N VAL A 73 18.60 54.01 31.07
CA VAL A 73 19.28 53.31 29.96
C VAL A 73 19.00 51.80 30.03
N VAL A 74 19.11 51.19 31.21
CA VAL A 74 18.81 49.77 31.42
C VAL A 74 17.34 49.47 31.12
N ALA A 75 16.41 50.28 31.63
CA ALA A 75 14.98 50.09 31.39
C ALA A 75 14.62 50.18 29.90
N VAL A 76 15.15 51.16 29.15
CA VAL A 76 14.93 51.26 27.70
C VAL A 76 15.50 50.04 26.96
N PHE A 77 16.72 49.61 27.28
CA PHE A 77 17.33 48.42 26.67
C PHE A 77 16.47 47.16 26.87
N VAL A 78 16.07 46.89 28.12
CA VAL A 78 15.23 45.74 28.47
C VAL A 78 13.85 45.83 27.80
N SER A 79 13.26 47.03 27.70
CA SER A 79 11.98 47.24 27.02
C SER A 79 12.06 46.92 25.53
N LEU A 80 13.12 47.38 24.84
CA LEU A 80 13.34 47.09 23.41
C LEU A 80 13.61 45.60 23.16
N ALA A 81 14.30 44.93 24.09
CA ALA A 81 14.49 43.49 24.07
C ALA A 81 13.16 42.73 24.20
N TRP A 82 12.34 43.07 25.20
CA TRP A 82 11.02 42.46 25.37
C TRP A 82 10.06 42.74 24.20
N LEU A 83 10.16 43.90 23.55
CA LEU A 83 9.43 44.22 22.32
C LEU A 83 9.96 43.48 21.06
N GLY A 84 11.03 42.69 21.18
CA GLY A 84 11.59 41.88 20.09
C GLY A 84 12.44 42.66 19.07
N VAL A 85 12.77 43.93 19.35
CA VAL A 85 13.46 44.82 18.39
C VAL A 85 14.82 44.25 17.98
N PHE A 86 15.58 43.67 18.90
CA PHE A 86 16.88 43.06 18.59
C PHE A 86 16.77 41.78 17.76
N ALA A 87 15.69 41.01 17.91
CA ALA A 87 15.45 39.78 17.13
C ALA A 87 15.01 40.08 15.68
N ALA A 88 14.32 41.20 15.46
CA ALA A 88 13.89 41.65 14.13
C ALA A 88 14.99 42.36 13.31
N MET A 89 16.17 42.62 13.89
CA MET A 89 17.27 43.35 13.25
C MET A 89 18.38 42.43 12.77
N ALA A 90 18.96 42.77 11.60
CA ALA A 90 20.17 42.12 11.10
C ALA A 90 21.35 42.23 12.10
N ASP A 91 22.19 41.21 12.16
CA ASP A 91 23.23 41.06 13.20
C ASP A 91 24.13 42.29 13.37
N TRP A 92 24.58 42.91 12.27
CA TRP A 92 25.43 44.10 12.31
C TRP A 92 24.72 45.32 12.93
N LEU A 93 23.42 45.48 12.68
CA LEU A 93 22.60 46.57 13.21
C LEU A 93 22.28 46.32 14.69
N ARG A 94 21.98 45.07 15.06
CA ARG A 94 21.83 44.63 16.46
C ARG A 94 23.09 44.93 17.26
N LEU A 95 24.26 44.49 16.80
CA LEU A 95 25.54 44.71 17.48
C LEU A 95 25.90 46.19 17.59
N GLY A 96 25.64 46.99 16.54
CA GLY A 96 25.82 48.45 16.59
C GLY A 96 24.92 49.13 17.64
N LEU A 97 23.65 48.72 17.73
CA LEU A 97 22.72 49.24 18.72
C LEU A 97 23.09 48.82 20.15
N VAL A 98 23.52 47.57 20.36
CA VAL A 98 24.03 47.10 21.66
C VAL A 98 25.28 47.88 22.09
N ALA A 99 26.23 48.11 21.17
CA ALA A 99 27.41 48.93 21.45
C ALA A 99 27.04 50.36 21.87
N LEU A 100 26.05 50.99 21.22
CA LEU A 100 25.52 52.29 21.62
C LEU A 100 24.93 52.27 23.04
N PHE A 101 24.17 51.23 23.41
CA PHE A 101 23.65 51.06 24.77
C PHE A 101 24.76 50.86 25.81
N VAL A 102 25.83 50.13 25.49
CA VAL A 102 27.01 49.97 26.37
C VAL A 102 27.71 51.32 26.59
N LEU A 103 27.89 52.12 25.54
CA LEU A 103 28.46 53.48 25.66
C LEU A 103 27.55 54.42 26.47
N ALA A 104 26.24 54.38 26.24
CA ALA A 104 25.26 55.16 27.01
C ALA A 104 25.24 54.75 28.49
N LEU A 105 25.34 53.45 28.79
CA LEU A 105 25.45 52.92 30.15
C LEU A 105 26.74 53.43 30.82
N GLY A 106 27.89 53.35 30.14
CA GLY A 106 29.15 53.90 30.63
C GLY A 106 29.08 55.40 30.93
N ALA A 107 28.48 56.19 30.04
CA ALA A 107 28.25 57.63 30.26
C ALA A 107 27.32 57.89 31.46
N SER A 108 26.31 57.04 31.68
CA SER A 108 25.36 57.16 32.80
C SER A 108 25.98 56.92 34.18
N VAL A 109 27.15 56.25 34.26
CA VAL A 109 27.89 55.98 35.50
C VAL A 109 28.73 57.19 35.95
N VAL A 110 29.08 58.12 35.04
CA VAL A 110 29.84 59.35 35.36
C VAL A 110 29.23 60.19 36.50
N PRO A 111 27.92 60.50 36.55
CA PRO A 111 27.33 61.20 37.69
C PRO A 111 27.40 60.41 39.00
N LEU A 112 27.36 59.07 38.95
CA LEU A 112 27.47 58.19 40.12
C LEU A 112 28.89 58.22 40.71
N VAL A 113 29.91 58.11 39.86
CA VAL A 113 31.33 58.18 40.28
C VAL A 113 31.71 59.58 40.80
N ARG A 114 31.07 60.64 40.28
CA ARG A 114 31.26 62.02 40.75
C ARG A 114 30.44 62.36 42.01
N LEU A 115 29.72 61.42 42.62
CA LEU A 115 28.96 61.65 43.85
C LEU A 115 29.86 61.99 45.04
N ARG A 116 29.76 63.22 45.53
CA ARG A 116 30.33 63.61 46.83
C ARG A 116 29.38 63.21 47.96
N LEU A 117 29.76 62.18 48.72
CA LEU A 117 29.04 61.75 49.90
C LEU A 117 28.84 62.93 50.89
N PRO A 118 27.63 63.12 51.45
CA PRO A 118 27.37 64.21 52.39
C PRO A 118 28.22 64.07 53.65
N ARG A 119 28.91 65.16 53.99
CA ARG A 119 29.70 65.27 55.21
C ARG A 119 28.75 65.43 56.41
N ARG A 120 29.29 65.22 57.63
CA ARG A 120 28.50 65.35 58.86
C ARG A 120 27.94 66.76 59.06
N ARG A 121 28.67 67.78 58.59
CA ARG A 121 28.23 69.19 58.57
C ARG A 121 26.98 69.38 57.72
N ASP A 122 26.94 68.87 56.49
CA ASP A 122 25.77 68.94 55.58
C ASP A 122 24.48 68.41 56.25
N ALA A 123 24.60 67.38 57.10
CA ALA A 123 23.47 66.78 57.81
C ALA A 123 22.97 67.66 58.98
N LEU A 124 23.86 68.35 59.69
CA LEU A 124 23.50 69.35 60.70
C LEU A 124 22.91 70.61 60.04
N ASP A 125 23.53 71.11 58.98
CA ASP A 125 23.03 72.24 58.16
C ASP A 125 21.65 71.92 57.54
N ARG A 126 21.30 70.64 57.31
CA ARG A 126 19.93 70.23 56.97
C ARG A 126 19.02 70.29 58.18
N LEU A 127 19.43 69.67 59.29
CA LEU A 127 18.63 69.56 60.51
C LEU A 127 18.19 70.93 61.04
N GLU A 128 19.04 71.96 60.90
CA GLU A 128 18.72 73.35 61.22
C GLU A 128 17.67 73.96 60.27
N ARG A 129 17.80 73.73 58.95
CA ARG A 129 16.85 74.23 57.94
C ARG A 129 15.50 73.55 58.03
N ASP A 130 15.47 72.24 58.20
CA ASP A 130 14.23 71.44 58.33
C ASP A 130 13.48 71.76 59.64
N SER A 131 14.19 72.27 60.66
CA SER A 131 13.60 72.71 61.95
C SER A 131 13.23 74.19 61.99
N GLY A 132 13.58 74.99 60.97
CA GLY A 132 13.24 76.41 60.90
C GLY A 132 13.97 77.32 61.88
N PHE A 133 15.22 77.03 62.24
CA PHE A 133 16.00 77.89 63.15
C PHE A 133 16.72 79.03 62.41
N ASP A 134 16.41 80.29 62.76
CA ASP A 134 16.97 81.48 62.10
C ASP A 134 18.48 81.70 62.31
N HIS A 135 19.07 81.16 63.39
CA HIS A 135 20.41 81.54 63.88
C HIS A 135 21.36 80.36 64.15
N ARG A 136 21.18 79.23 63.47
CA ARG A 136 22.10 78.06 63.50
C ARG A 136 22.54 77.57 64.91
N PRO A 137 21.59 77.15 65.76
CA PRO A 137 21.87 76.80 67.15
C PRO A 137 22.77 75.58 67.34
N LEU A 138 22.92 74.69 66.35
CA LEU A 138 23.78 73.51 66.49
C LEU A 138 25.27 73.89 66.37
N LEU A 139 25.60 74.99 65.68
CA LEU A 139 26.97 75.48 65.62
C LEU A 139 27.43 76.01 67.00
N ALA A 140 26.56 76.74 67.71
CA ALA A 140 26.84 77.28 69.04
C ALA A 140 27.09 76.18 70.11
N LEU A 141 26.47 75.00 69.96
CA LEU A 141 26.73 73.86 70.85
C LEU A 141 28.10 73.18 70.62
N SER A 142 28.71 73.43 69.46
CA SER A 142 30.06 72.96 69.10
C SER A 142 31.14 74.05 69.25
N ASP A 143 30.76 75.22 69.77
CA ASP A 143 31.67 76.35 70.01
C ASP A 143 32.28 76.29 71.42
N ASP A 144 33.44 76.91 71.59
CA ASP A 144 34.18 77.00 72.85
C ASP A 144 34.30 78.46 73.32
N LEU A 145 34.54 78.68 74.61
CA LEU A 145 34.70 80.02 75.16
C LEU A 145 35.99 80.67 74.62
N ALA A 146 35.85 81.72 73.80
CA ALA A 146 36.98 82.40 73.16
C ALA A 146 37.91 83.14 74.15
N ALA A 147 37.45 83.43 75.36
CA ALA A 147 38.25 83.95 76.47
C ALA A 147 38.51 82.85 77.50
N GLY A 148 39.75 82.75 78.00
CA GLY A 148 40.21 81.68 78.88
C GLY A 148 39.26 81.42 80.06
N GLY A 149 38.94 80.13 80.28
CA GLY A 149 37.84 79.67 81.14
C GLY A 149 38.06 79.81 82.66
N ASP A 150 38.88 80.76 83.10
CA ASP A 150 39.25 80.94 84.50
C ASP A 150 38.15 81.66 85.30
N ASP A 151 37.39 82.58 84.68
CA ASP A 151 36.25 83.23 85.34
C ASP A 151 35.08 82.24 85.60
N ALA A 152 34.58 82.26 86.83
CA ALA A 152 33.43 81.45 87.25
C ALA A 152 32.09 82.02 86.74
N PHE A 153 31.97 83.35 86.62
CA PHE A 153 30.72 84.00 86.18
C PHE A 153 30.44 83.74 84.70
N SER A 154 31.45 83.95 83.85
CA SER A 154 31.38 83.67 82.41
C SER A 154 31.04 82.21 82.11
N ARG A 155 31.59 81.26 82.89
CA ARG A 155 31.24 79.83 82.78
C ARG A 155 29.78 79.54 83.16
N ALA A 156 29.27 80.14 84.24
CA ALA A 156 27.87 79.98 84.64
C ALA A 156 26.92 80.56 83.57
N LEU A 157 27.25 81.72 83.00
CA LEU A 157 26.45 82.36 81.96
C LEU A 157 26.45 81.54 80.65
N TRP A 158 27.59 80.94 80.29
CA TRP A 158 27.71 80.00 79.17
C TRP A 158 26.91 78.72 79.39
N GLN A 159 26.98 78.10 80.58
CA GLN A 159 26.15 76.93 80.91
C GLN A 159 24.65 77.27 80.85
N ALA A 160 24.23 78.44 81.33
CA ALA A 160 22.85 78.91 81.24
C ALA A 160 22.41 79.28 79.81
N HIS A 161 23.35 79.58 78.91
CA HIS A 161 23.09 79.73 77.47
C HIS A 161 22.92 78.35 76.81
N LEU A 162 23.88 77.44 77.04
CA LEU A 162 23.86 76.05 76.54
C LEU A 162 22.61 75.29 76.99
N ALA A 163 22.15 75.48 78.23
CA ALA A 163 20.90 74.88 78.72
C ALA A 163 19.67 75.36 77.91
N ARG A 164 19.55 76.68 77.68
CA ARG A 164 18.47 77.27 76.87
C ARG A 164 18.53 76.89 75.39
N VAL A 165 19.73 76.65 74.84
CA VAL A 165 19.90 76.08 73.50
C VAL A 165 19.55 74.58 73.49
N GLY A 166 19.88 73.86 74.57
CA GLY A 166 19.60 72.45 74.78
C GLY A 166 18.10 72.12 74.82
N GLU A 167 17.28 72.92 75.51
CA GLU A 167 15.81 72.76 75.53
C GLU A 167 15.22 72.79 74.10
N ARG A 168 15.77 73.63 73.22
CA ARG A 168 15.34 73.76 71.81
C ARG A 168 15.68 72.54 70.94
N LEU A 169 16.58 71.66 71.38
CA LEU A 169 16.91 70.41 70.66
C LEU A 169 15.74 69.42 70.62
N SER A 170 14.86 69.47 71.63
CA SER A 170 13.65 68.65 71.68
C SER A 170 12.75 68.87 70.45
N ALA A 171 12.65 70.12 69.99
CA ALA A 171 11.81 70.57 68.89
C ALA A 171 12.37 70.25 67.48
N ILE A 172 13.56 69.65 67.37
CA ILE A 172 14.18 69.34 66.07
C ILE A 172 13.29 68.42 65.23
N ARG A 173 13.00 68.85 63.99
CA ARG A 173 12.26 68.09 62.97
C ARG A 173 13.19 67.64 61.84
N ILE A 174 12.78 66.60 61.12
CA ILE A 174 13.45 66.11 59.91
C ILE A 174 12.41 66.15 58.78
N GLY A 175 12.72 66.85 57.70
CA GLY A 175 11.89 66.86 56.50
C GLY A 175 12.08 65.58 55.69
N LEU A 176 11.00 65.09 55.08
CA LEU A 176 11.04 63.97 54.14
C LEU A 176 12.11 64.21 53.04
N PRO A 177 12.77 63.15 52.54
CA PRO A 177 13.75 63.28 51.47
C PRO A 177 13.08 63.79 50.19
N SER A 178 13.62 64.88 49.65
CA SER A 178 13.17 65.56 48.43
C SER A 178 14.27 65.47 47.36
N PRO A 179 14.35 64.38 46.57
CA PRO A 179 15.45 64.18 45.61
C PRO A 179 15.48 65.16 44.43
N ARG A 180 14.52 66.10 44.34
CA ARG A 180 14.47 67.21 43.36
C ARG A 180 14.73 66.79 41.90
N VAL A 181 14.15 65.65 41.52
CA VAL A 181 14.29 65.03 40.19
C VAL A 181 13.71 65.92 39.09
N ASP A 182 12.68 66.71 39.42
CA ASP A 182 12.08 67.78 38.59
C ASP A 182 13.10 68.73 37.96
N ARG A 183 14.21 69.01 38.65
CA ARG A 183 15.26 69.91 38.13
C ARG A 183 16.15 69.27 37.06
N ARG A 184 16.28 67.93 37.08
CA ARG A 184 17.14 67.16 36.17
C ARG A 184 16.36 66.53 35.02
N ASP A 185 15.07 66.28 35.24
CA ASP A 185 14.11 65.77 34.26
C ASP A 185 12.91 66.73 34.18
N ARG A 186 13.10 67.83 33.42
CA ARG A 186 12.11 68.90 33.24
C ARG A 186 10.92 68.49 32.36
N TRP A 187 11.08 67.45 31.55
CA TRP A 187 10.10 66.97 30.56
C TRP A 187 9.33 65.72 31.04
N GLY A 188 9.72 65.12 32.16
CA GLY A 188 9.08 63.92 32.70
C GLY A 188 9.44 62.63 31.96
N LEU A 189 10.59 62.59 31.26
CA LEU A 189 11.02 61.45 30.44
C LEU A 189 11.08 60.13 31.23
N ARG A 190 11.33 60.19 32.55
CA ARG A 190 11.29 58.99 33.42
C ARG A 190 9.93 58.27 33.41
N ILE A 191 8.83 59.00 33.21
CA ILE A 191 7.47 58.44 33.16
C ILE A 191 7.29 57.69 31.84
N VAL A 192 7.78 58.24 30.73
CA VAL A 192 7.76 57.58 29.41
C VAL A 192 8.57 56.28 29.44
N VAL A 193 9.78 56.31 30.03
CA VAL A 193 10.61 55.10 30.19
C VAL A 193 9.93 54.05 31.09
N PHE A 194 9.26 54.47 32.16
CA PHE A 194 8.52 53.56 33.03
C PHE A 194 7.30 52.92 32.34
N LEU A 195 6.56 53.70 31.54
CA LEU A 195 5.46 53.19 30.71
C LEU A 195 5.97 52.20 29.64
N LEU A 196 7.05 52.55 28.94
CA LEU A 196 7.72 51.68 27.96
C LEU A 196 8.13 50.34 28.59
N PHE A 197 8.64 50.38 29.84
CA PHE A 197 9.03 49.18 30.59
C PHE A 197 7.84 48.28 30.95
N ILE A 198 6.72 48.85 31.38
CA ILE A 198 5.49 48.09 31.65
C ILE A 198 4.94 47.48 30.35
N VAL A 199 4.87 48.26 29.26
CA VAL A 199 4.39 47.77 27.96
C VAL A 199 5.29 46.66 27.42
N GLY A 200 6.62 46.82 27.53
CA GLY A 200 7.58 45.77 27.18
C GLY A 200 7.36 44.50 27.99
N LEU A 201 7.23 44.61 29.32
CA LEU A 201 7.00 43.47 30.21
C LEU A 201 5.72 42.70 29.84
N SER A 202 4.63 43.40 29.53
CA SER A 202 3.39 42.77 29.05
C SER A 202 3.53 42.12 27.67
N ALA A 203 4.35 42.67 26.78
CA ALA A 203 4.60 42.14 25.44
C ALA A 203 5.60 40.97 25.39
N ALA A 204 6.35 40.72 26.47
CA ALA A 204 7.42 39.72 26.53
C ALA A 204 6.92 38.28 26.39
N GLY A 205 5.70 37.98 26.85
CA GLY A 205 5.13 36.63 26.85
C GLY A 205 5.79 35.70 27.88
N PRO A 206 5.78 34.36 27.66
CA PRO A 206 6.23 33.37 28.63
C PRO A 206 7.75 33.29 28.80
N ASP A 207 8.55 33.80 27.85
CA ASP A 207 10.01 33.84 27.95
C ASP A 207 10.58 35.28 27.89
N PRO A 208 10.53 36.02 29.02
CA PRO A 208 11.12 37.34 29.12
C PRO A 208 12.66 37.33 29.21
N VAL A 209 13.30 36.16 29.36
CA VAL A 209 14.76 36.03 29.52
C VAL A 209 15.42 35.77 28.17
N GLY A 210 14.89 34.86 27.36
CA GLY A 210 15.35 34.58 26.00
C GLY A 210 15.35 35.83 25.12
N ARG A 211 14.29 36.65 25.20
CA ARG A 211 14.24 37.95 24.48
C ARG A 211 15.35 38.94 24.85
N ILE A 212 15.89 38.86 26.07
CA ILE A 212 17.06 39.66 26.48
C ILE A 212 18.35 39.00 25.97
N ALA A 213 18.44 37.68 26.00
CA ALA A 213 19.56 36.93 25.44
C ALA A 213 19.71 37.14 23.92
N ASP A 214 18.60 37.32 23.19
CA ASP A 214 18.58 37.62 21.75
C ASP A 214 19.42 38.86 21.38
N ALA A 215 19.44 39.88 22.24
CA ALA A 215 20.29 41.06 22.06
C ALA A 215 21.79 40.72 22.09
N LEU A 216 22.17 39.68 22.83
CA LEU A 216 23.56 39.27 23.08
C LEU A 216 24.01 38.07 22.23
N ARG A 217 23.14 37.54 21.34
CA ARG A 217 23.51 36.46 20.42
C ARG A 217 24.65 36.90 19.50
N LEU A 218 25.77 36.18 19.57
CA LEU A 218 26.86 36.26 18.60
C LEU A 218 26.37 35.73 17.24
N PRO A 219 26.79 36.32 16.10
CA PRO A 219 26.52 35.73 14.80
C PRO A 219 27.24 34.40 14.68
N LEU A 220 26.50 33.29 14.56
CA LEU A 220 27.11 32.01 14.22
C LEU A 220 27.47 32.04 12.73
N ILE A 221 28.73 31.77 12.43
CA ILE A 221 29.11 31.28 11.11
C ILE A 221 28.45 29.90 10.99
N PRO A 222 27.57 29.65 10.01
CA PRO A 222 27.00 28.33 9.83
C PRO A 222 28.12 27.36 9.45
N GLY A 223 28.39 26.38 10.31
CA GLY A 223 29.21 25.23 9.94
C GLY A 223 28.51 24.42 8.84
N PRO A 224 29.24 23.63 8.06
CA PRO A 224 28.64 22.77 7.04
C PRO A 224 27.61 21.85 7.70
N THR A 225 26.38 21.86 7.18
CA THR A 225 25.30 20.99 7.65
C THR A 225 25.57 19.56 7.19
N ILE A 226 26.25 18.79 8.04
CA ILE A 226 26.46 17.36 7.82
C ILE A 226 25.10 16.66 7.83
N ARG A 227 24.74 16.03 6.71
CA ARG A 227 23.54 15.22 6.56
C ARG A 227 23.95 13.79 6.19
N ILE A 228 23.47 12.85 6.98
CA ILE A 228 23.65 11.41 6.79
C ILE A 228 22.25 10.84 6.59
N ASP A 229 21.94 10.42 5.36
CA ASP A 229 20.72 9.66 5.08
C ASP A 229 21.13 8.19 4.90
N ALA A 230 20.43 7.25 5.55
CA ALA A 230 20.69 5.82 5.40
C ALA A 230 19.38 5.02 5.35
N TRP A 231 19.32 4.02 4.47
CA TRP A 231 18.19 3.10 4.34
C TRP A 231 18.65 1.72 3.92
N VAL A 232 17.82 0.71 4.18
CA VAL A 232 18.00 -0.65 3.68
C VAL A 232 16.93 -0.92 2.63
N THR A 233 17.33 -1.49 1.50
CA THR A 233 16.44 -2.01 0.48
C THR A 233 16.49 -3.54 0.56
N PRO A 234 15.43 -4.19 1.07
CA PRO A 234 15.31 -5.65 1.02
C PRO A 234 15.32 -6.16 -0.44
N PRO A 235 15.71 -7.42 -0.70
CA PRO A 235 15.61 -8.01 -2.02
C PRO A 235 14.16 -8.05 -2.53
N ALA A 236 14.00 -8.02 -3.86
CA ALA A 236 12.71 -8.03 -4.53
C ALA A 236 11.81 -9.21 -4.10
N TYR A 237 12.39 -10.40 -3.90
CA TYR A 237 11.68 -11.62 -3.49
C TYR A 237 10.87 -11.48 -2.20
N THR A 238 11.28 -10.55 -1.33
CA THR A 238 10.73 -10.42 0.02
C THR A 238 9.45 -9.59 0.11
N ASP A 239 9.09 -8.85 -0.96
CA ASP A 239 8.04 -7.79 -0.97
C ASP A 239 8.19 -6.71 0.12
N ARG A 240 9.29 -6.68 0.90
CA ARG A 240 9.41 -5.78 2.06
C ARG A 240 9.77 -4.36 1.59
N PRO A 241 9.03 -3.32 2.03
CA PRO A 241 9.36 -1.94 1.65
C PRO A 241 10.70 -1.49 2.24
N PRO A 242 11.42 -0.55 1.61
CA PRO A 242 12.68 -0.03 2.12
C PRO A 242 12.57 0.54 3.55
N VAL A 243 13.54 0.17 4.39
CA VAL A 243 13.58 0.55 5.81
C VAL A 243 14.55 1.71 6.00
N PHE A 244 14.01 2.91 6.23
CA PHE A 244 14.83 4.09 6.54
C PHE A 244 15.39 4.02 7.97
N LEU A 245 16.71 4.21 8.09
CA LEU A 245 17.48 4.16 9.35
C LEU A 245 17.78 5.56 9.93
N THR A 246 17.37 6.59 9.18
CA THR A 246 17.52 8.01 9.50
C THR A 246 16.24 8.73 9.13
N GLU A 247 15.73 9.59 10.00
CA GLU A 247 14.66 10.52 9.61
C GLU A 247 15.17 11.47 8.53
N ALA A 248 14.44 11.57 7.41
CA ALA A 248 14.66 12.61 6.42
C ALA A 248 14.51 13.99 7.09
N GLY A 249 15.55 14.81 6.98
CA GLY A 249 15.75 15.96 7.87
C GLY A 249 14.54 16.88 8.04
N THR A 250 13.96 16.87 9.25
CA THR A 250 13.10 17.95 9.72
C THR A 250 13.95 19.22 9.87
N GLY A 251 13.56 20.28 9.15
CA GLY A 251 14.04 21.63 9.40
C GLY A 251 13.65 22.05 10.81
N ARG A 252 14.59 21.91 11.75
CA ARG A 252 14.34 21.96 13.20
C ARG A 252 13.90 23.36 13.65
N GLN A 253 12.59 23.59 13.74
CA GLN A 253 12.07 24.62 14.64
C GLN A 253 12.14 24.09 16.08
N PRO A 254 12.74 24.82 17.04
CA PRO A 254 12.89 24.33 18.40
C PRO A 254 11.56 24.41 19.16
N GLY A 255 10.86 23.29 19.32
CA GLY A 255 9.65 23.24 20.15
C GLY A 255 8.87 21.94 20.12
N GLU A 256 8.94 21.16 19.04
CA GLU A 256 8.07 19.99 18.86
C GLU A 256 8.79 18.68 19.21
N ALA A 257 8.23 17.95 20.17
CA ALA A 257 8.72 16.63 20.58
C ALA A 257 7.78 15.56 20.02
N VAL A 258 8.22 14.84 18.99
CA VAL A 258 7.56 13.63 18.50
C VAL A 258 8.47 12.44 18.77
N ALA A 259 7.90 11.38 19.33
CA ALA A 259 8.63 10.22 19.80
C ALA A 259 8.69 9.12 18.73
N ALA A 260 9.83 9.01 18.05
CA ALA A 260 10.27 7.79 17.39
C ALA A 260 11.70 7.47 17.88
N PRO A 261 11.95 6.31 18.53
CA PRO A 261 13.31 5.93 18.88
C PRO A 261 14.10 5.62 17.60
N LEU A 262 15.30 6.19 17.50
CA LEU A 262 16.27 5.87 16.44
C LEU A 262 16.48 4.34 16.40
N ARG A 263 16.10 3.69 15.29
CA ARG A 263 16.36 2.27 15.08
C ARG A 263 17.85 2.05 14.85
N THR A 264 18.56 1.85 15.96
CA THR A 264 19.99 1.52 15.99
C THR A 264 20.22 0.05 15.64
N GLU A 265 19.17 -0.78 15.72
CA GLU A 265 19.17 -2.19 15.34
C GLU A 265 18.08 -2.44 14.30
N ALA A 266 18.41 -3.14 13.22
CA ALA A 266 17.48 -3.54 12.16
C ALA A 266 17.64 -5.03 11.87
N ARG A 267 16.51 -5.74 11.75
CA ARG A 267 16.47 -7.15 11.33
C ARG A 267 16.00 -7.20 9.88
N VAL A 268 16.77 -7.84 9.02
CA VAL A 268 16.65 -7.73 7.56
C VAL A 268 16.90 -9.09 6.89
N PRO A 269 16.26 -9.39 5.75
CA PRO A 269 16.58 -10.57 4.96
C PRO A 269 18.04 -10.60 4.48
N GLU A 270 18.55 -11.80 4.20
CA GLU A 270 19.80 -12.00 3.44
C GLU A 270 19.81 -11.20 2.12
N ALA A 271 21.00 -10.86 1.64
CA ALA A 271 21.24 -10.05 0.44
C ALA A 271 20.59 -8.64 0.44
N SER A 272 20.06 -8.15 1.57
CA SER A 272 19.54 -6.77 1.69
C SER A 272 20.61 -5.72 1.43
N LEU A 273 20.32 -4.72 0.61
CA LEU A 273 21.27 -3.66 0.26
C LEU A 273 21.14 -2.46 1.20
N VAL A 274 22.19 -2.12 1.96
CA VAL A 274 22.22 -0.86 2.73
C VAL A 274 22.83 0.24 1.89
N THR A 275 22.11 1.35 1.74
CA THR A 275 22.62 2.56 1.11
C THR A 275 22.83 3.65 2.16
N VAL A 276 24.02 4.25 2.20
CA VAL A 276 24.37 5.41 3.05
C VAL A 276 24.78 6.57 2.17
N ARG A 277 24.14 7.72 2.34
CA ARG A 277 24.43 8.96 1.60
C ARG A 277 24.96 10.03 2.56
N LEU A 278 26.21 10.44 2.35
CA LEU A 278 26.90 11.47 3.12
C LEU A 278 26.89 12.79 2.35
N SER A 279 26.42 13.87 2.99
CA SER A 279 26.41 15.23 2.41
C SER A 279 27.05 16.21 3.38
N GLY A 280 27.91 17.10 2.88
CA GLY A 280 28.59 18.12 3.72
C GLY A 280 29.79 17.61 4.54
N LEU A 281 30.28 16.40 4.24
CA LEU A 281 31.53 15.84 4.76
C LEU A 281 32.57 15.78 3.63
N GLU A 282 33.78 16.30 3.85
CA GLU A 282 34.88 16.21 2.87
C GLU A 282 35.66 14.89 2.96
N ALA A 283 35.61 14.21 4.11
CA ALA A 283 36.32 12.96 4.38
C ALA A 283 35.52 12.06 5.35
N GLY A 284 34.39 11.54 4.87
CA GLY A 284 33.61 10.50 5.57
C GLY A 284 33.90 9.12 4.98
N GLU A 285 34.04 8.11 5.83
CA GLU A 285 34.24 6.71 5.46
C GLU A 285 33.07 5.81 5.90
N VAL A 286 32.67 4.95 4.97
CA VAL A 286 31.89 3.70 5.08
C VAL A 286 32.60 2.55 5.81
N ARG A 287 32.26 2.07 7.02
CA ARG A 287 32.91 0.87 7.59
C ARG A 287 31.93 -0.23 8.00
N TRP A 288 32.21 -1.46 7.57
CA TRP A 288 31.48 -2.67 7.95
C TRP A 288 32.31 -3.53 8.93
N ILE A 289 31.67 -3.98 10.00
CA ILE A 289 32.24 -4.90 10.99
C ILE A 289 31.31 -6.11 11.07
N GLU A 290 31.80 -7.25 10.59
CA GLU A 290 31.10 -8.52 10.67
C GLU A 290 31.09 -9.06 12.10
N GLY A 291 29.98 -9.67 12.51
CA GLY A 291 29.86 -10.40 13.77
C GLY A 291 28.72 -9.92 14.67
N PRO A 292 27.98 -10.83 15.33
CA PRO A 292 26.82 -10.49 16.15
C PRO A 292 27.18 -9.74 17.45
N ASP A 293 28.45 -9.81 17.90
CA ASP A 293 28.96 -9.23 19.16
C ASP A 293 29.90 -8.02 18.95
N ALA A 294 29.80 -7.31 17.82
CA ALA A 294 30.61 -6.11 17.57
C ALA A 294 30.48 -5.09 18.74
N PRO A 295 31.58 -4.67 19.40
CA PRO A 295 31.54 -3.94 20.66
C PRO A 295 31.07 -2.47 20.49
N ASP A 296 30.30 -1.96 21.45
CA ASP A 296 29.67 -0.62 21.44
C ASP A 296 30.63 0.58 21.65
N GLY A 297 31.94 0.33 21.70
CA GLY A 297 32.97 1.34 21.95
C GLY A 297 33.61 1.93 20.69
N GLU A 298 34.71 2.67 20.88
CA GLU A 298 35.55 3.21 19.82
C GLU A 298 35.90 2.12 18.80
N ILE A 299 35.44 2.30 17.56
CA ILE A 299 35.90 1.50 16.43
C ILE A 299 37.34 1.92 16.18
N ALA A 300 38.27 1.03 16.53
CA ALA A 300 39.69 1.24 16.25
C ALA A 300 39.89 1.50 14.75
N ALA A 301 40.77 2.43 14.38
CA ALA A 301 40.93 2.95 13.02
C ALA A 301 41.40 1.89 11.99
N ASP A 302 41.65 0.67 12.44
CA ASP A 302 42.14 -0.53 11.78
C ASP A 302 41.14 -1.72 11.84
N GLY A 303 39.97 -1.57 12.49
CA GLY A 303 38.91 -2.58 12.55
C GLY A 303 37.81 -2.41 11.49
N GLY A 304 37.56 -3.46 10.71
CA GLY A 304 36.45 -3.56 9.74
C GLY A 304 36.85 -3.34 8.28
N VAL A 305 35.95 -3.73 7.36
CA VAL A 305 36.10 -3.54 5.91
C VAL A 305 35.60 -2.14 5.55
N THR A 306 36.43 -1.35 4.87
CA THR A 306 36.03 -0.06 4.31
C THR A 306 35.15 -0.28 3.08
N VAL A 307 33.91 0.21 3.12
CA VAL A 307 32.97 0.17 1.99
C VAL A 307 33.41 1.24 0.97
N PRO A 308 33.68 0.89 -0.30
CA PRO A 308 34.01 1.87 -1.31
C PRO A 308 32.81 2.78 -1.60
N PRO A 309 33.02 4.08 -1.89
CA PRO A 309 31.96 4.93 -2.40
C PRO A 309 31.54 4.47 -3.79
N LEU A 310 30.25 4.60 -4.14
CA LEU A 310 29.85 4.50 -5.54
C LEU A 310 30.48 5.64 -6.32
N GLU A 311 31.12 5.29 -7.44
CA GLU A 311 31.44 6.28 -8.45
C GLU A 311 30.14 6.92 -8.95
N PRO A 312 30.03 8.26 -9.00
CA PRO A 312 28.84 8.91 -9.52
C PRO A 312 28.59 8.46 -10.96
N ALA A 313 27.47 7.78 -11.21
CA ALA A 313 27.06 7.36 -12.54
C ALA A 313 27.19 8.53 -13.52
N GLU A 314 27.88 8.29 -14.64
CA GLU A 314 28.49 9.34 -15.44
C GLU A 314 27.53 10.48 -15.77
N THR A 315 27.89 11.69 -15.36
CA THR A 315 27.32 12.93 -15.93
C THR A 315 27.92 13.16 -17.32
N ALA A 316 27.71 12.20 -18.23
CA ALA A 316 28.27 12.14 -19.58
C ALA A 316 27.87 13.31 -20.51
N ASN A 317 27.06 14.25 -20.02
CA ASN A 317 26.65 15.47 -20.73
C ASN A 317 26.75 16.76 -19.89
N ALA A 318 27.53 16.78 -18.80
CA ALA A 318 27.86 18.01 -18.09
C ALA A 318 29.20 18.59 -18.59
N ARG A 319 29.15 19.69 -19.37
CA ARG A 319 30.37 20.45 -19.70
C ARG A 319 31.04 20.96 -18.41
N PRO A 320 32.38 21.03 -18.35
CA PRO A 320 33.09 21.52 -17.16
C PRO A 320 32.87 23.02 -16.97
N ALA A 321 31.82 23.36 -16.22
CA ALA A 321 31.57 24.71 -15.74
C ALA A 321 32.36 24.94 -14.45
N GLU A 322 33.06 26.07 -14.42
CA GLU A 322 33.90 26.61 -13.34
C GLU A 322 33.46 26.20 -11.92
N ARG A 323 34.33 25.48 -11.20
CA ARG A 323 34.22 25.37 -9.74
C ARG A 323 34.35 26.77 -9.14
N ARG A 324 33.26 27.29 -8.57
CA ARG A 324 33.31 28.44 -7.67
C ARG A 324 33.55 27.95 -6.25
N ASP A 325 34.49 28.58 -5.56
CA ASP A 325 34.71 28.34 -4.13
C ASP A 325 33.40 28.56 -3.36
N GLY A 326 33.01 27.58 -2.54
CA GLY A 326 31.73 27.58 -1.80
C GLY A 326 30.58 26.77 -2.44
N ALA A 327 30.81 26.03 -3.52
CA ALA A 327 29.85 25.01 -3.95
C ALA A 327 29.70 23.91 -2.87
N PRO A 328 28.48 23.46 -2.52
CA PRO A 328 28.30 22.41 -1.52
C PRO A 328 28.92 21.09 -2.01
N ALA A 329 29.58 20.37 -1.11
CA ALA A 329 30.19 19.08 -1.40
C ALA A 329 29.17 18.12 -2.04
N VAL A 330 29.55 17.50 -3.17
CA VAL A 330 28.70 16.54 -3.88
C VAL A 330 28.39 15.39 -2.92
N PRO A 331 27.11 15.00 -2.76
CA PRO A 331 26.74 13.92 -1.86
C PRO A 331 27.32 12.59 -2.35
N VAL A 332 28.07 11.91 -1.49
CA VAL A 332 28.68 10.60 -1.77
C VAL A 332 27.75 9.50 -1.27
N ALA A 333 27.51 8.49 -2.11
CA ALA A 333 26.73 7.31 -1.75
C ALA A 333 27.65 6.10 -1.55
N TYR A 334 27.28 5.22 -0.63
CA TYR A 334 27.92 3.94 -0.34
C TYR A 334 26.84 2.89 -0.33
N GLU A 335 27.06 1.75 -1.00
CA GLU A 335 26.16 0.60 -0.94
C GLU A 335 26.93 -0.61 -0.43
N PHE A 336 26.26 -1.41 0.39
CA PHE A 336 26.84 -2.63 0.95
C PHE A 336 25.78 -3.73 1.05
N PRO A 337 25.97 -4.91 0.41
CA PRO A 337 25.07 -6.04 0.55
C PRO A 337 25.27 -6.72 1.91
N LEU A 338 24.17 -7.04 2.60
CA LEU A 338 24.18 -7.72 3.89
C LEU A 338 24.03 -9.23 3.70
N GLU A 339 25.17 -9.90 3.59
CA GLU A 339 25.25 -11.37 3.62
C GLU A 339 25.22 -11.89 5.07
N ASN A 340 25.98 -11.26 5.98
CA ASN A 340 26.12 -11.70 7.37
C ASN A 340 25.65 -10.63 8.38
N SER A 341 25.30 -11.08 9.59
CA SER A 341 24.99 -10.17 10.71
C SER A 341 26.22 -9.38 11.15
N GLY A 342 26.05 -8.08 11.43
CA GLY A 342 27.17 -7.20 11.74
C GLY A 342 26.76 -5.76 12.03
N ARG A 343 27.70 -4.83 11.86
CA ARG A 343 27.54 -3.41 12.17
C ARG A 343 28.12 -2.52 11.08
N LEU A 344 27.33 -1.55 10.62
CA LEU A 344 27.78 -0.49 9.74
C LEU A 344 28.03 0.78 10.56
N ALA A 345 29.13 1.48 10.30
CA ALA A 345 29.49 2.72 10.97
C ALA A 345 30.00 3.78 9.98
N VAL A 346 29.57 5.02 10.20
CA VAL A 346 30.06 6.20 9.50
C VAL A 346 31.14 6.85 10.35
N VAL A 347 32.37 6.89 9.83
CA VAL A 347 33.53 7.49 10.50
C VAL A 347 33.95 8.76 9.77
N ALA A 348 34.27 9.83 10.49
CA ALA A 348 34.85 11.04 9.92
C ALA A 348 35.91 11.61 10.87
N ASN A 349 37.06 12.03 10.33
CA ASN A 349 38.19 12.54 11.12
C ASN A 349 38.68 11.60 12.26
N GLY A 350 38.41 10.30 12.16
CA GLY A 350 38.72 9.29 13.18
C GLY A 350 37.65 9.10 14.26
N GLU A 351 36.56 9.88 14.25
CA GLU A 351 35.44 9.71 15.18
C GLU A 351 34.24 9.02 14.51
N VAL A 352 33.53 8.16 15.25
CA VAL A 352 32.30 7.50 14.78
C VAL A 352 31.13 8.47 14.90
N LEU A 353 30.60 8.93 13.76
CA LEU A 353 29.45 9.85 13.73
C LEU A 353 28.12 9.14 13.98
N ARG A 354 27.99 7.89 13.50
CA ARG A 354 26.79 7.05 13.63
C ARG A 354 27.12 5.59 13.37
N SER A 355 26.39 4.67 14.00
CA SER A 355 26.45 3.24 13.72
C SER A 355 25.06 2.60 13.78
N TRP A 356 24.91 1.47 13.08
CA TRP A 356 23.71 0.63 13.05
C TRP A 356 24.10 -0.84 13.10
N ARG A 357 23.38 -1.66 13.87
CA ARG A 357 23.51 -3.11 13.95
C ARG A 357 22.49 -3.77 13.01
N PHE A 358 22.92 -4.75 12.24
CA PHE A 358 22.06 -5.54 11.36
C PHE A 358 22.08 -7.01 11.79
N THR A 359 20.89 -7.55 12.02
CA THR A 359 20.68 -9.00 12.12
C THR A 359 20.12 -9.47 10.79
N VAL A 360 20.89 -10.32 10.11
CA VAL A 360 20.48 -10.94 8.84
C VAL A 360 19.72 -12.24 9.16
N ASP A 361 18.49 -12.35 8.67
CA ASP A 361 17.71 -13.58 8.68
C ASP A 361 18.00 -14.34 7.36
N PRO A 362 18.62 -15.54 7.40
CA PRO A 362 18.94 -16.31 6.19
C PRO A 362 17.70 -16.79 5.45
N ASP A 363 17.81 -16.88 4.12
CA ASP A 363 16.76 -17.39 3.24
C ASP A 363 16.68 -18.93 3.30
N GLN A 364 15.48 -19.51 3.38
CA GLN A 364 15.31 -20.96 3.49
C GLN A 364 14.72 -21.57 2.21
N PRO A 365 15.24 -22.70 1.71
CA PRO A 365 14.70 -23.32 0.51
C PRO A 365 13.25 -23.80 0.76
N PRO A 366 12.36 -23.68 -0.25
CA PRO A 366 10.96 -24.03 -0.09
C PRO A 366 10.78 -25.50 0.26
N THR A 367 9.71 -25.79 0.97
CA THR A 367 9.31 -27.15 1.33
C THR A 367 8.08 -27.55 0.54
N ILE A 368 8.09 -28.76 -0.02
CA ILE A 368 6.96 -29.32 -0.77
C ILE A 368 6.77 -30.78 -0.37
N ALA A 369 5.52 -31.20 -0.20
CA ALA A 369 5.15 -32.55 0.20
C ALA A 369 3.80 -32.96 -0.40
N LEU A 370 3.67 -34.24 -0.76
CA LEU A 370 2.39 -34.86 -1.10
C LEU A 370 1.50 -34.96 0.16
N ILE A 371 0.22 -34.63 0.00
CA ILE A 371 -0.80 -34.78 1.05
C ILE A 371 -1.49 -36.14 0.93
N GLU A 372 -1.76 -36.56 -0.31
CA GLU A 372 -2.41 -37.82 -0.66
C GLU A 372 -1.56 -38.62 -1.66
N GLU A 373 -1.85 -39.90 -1.81
CA GLU A 373 -1.21 -40.72 -2.84
C GLU A 373 -1.66 -40.28 -4.25
N PRO A 374 -0.76 -40.16 -5.23
CA PRO A 374 -1.12 -39.76 -6.60
C PRO A 374 -2.23 -40.63 -7.20
N GLY A 375 -3.31 -39.98 -7.65
CA GLY A 375 -4.56 -40.65 -8.00
C GLY A 375 -5.02 -40.44 -9.44
N GLN A 376 -6.06 -41.18 -9.82
CA GLN A 376 -6.85 -40.93 -11.02
C GLN A 376 -8.24 -40.42 -10.60
N THR A 377 -8.68 -39.32 -11.20
CA THR A 377 -10.05 -38.82 -11.05
C THR A 377 -11.07 -39.73 -11.74
N GLY A 378 -12.36 -39.59 -11.38
CA GLY A 378 -13.44 -40.33 -12.05
C GLY A 378 -13.57 -40.06 -13.56
N ARG A 379 -13.00 -38.96 -14.07
CA ARG A 379 -12.92 -38.62 -15.51
C ARG A 379 -11.63 -39.09 -16.19
N GLY A 380 -10.73 -39.74 -15.46
CA GLY A 380 -9.52 -40.37 -16.00
C GLY A 380 -8.24 -39.52 -15.92
N ALA A 381 -8.33 -38.24 -15.58
CA ALA A 381 -7.18 -37.35 -15.40
C ALA A 381 -6.36 -37.69 -14.16
N PHE A 382 -5.05 -37.42 -14.21
CA PHE A 382 -4.11 -37.63 -13.11
C PHE A 382 -4.17 -36.46 -12.12
N GLN A 383 -4.27 -36.76 -10.82
CA GLN A 383 -4.44 -35.79 -9.74
C GLN A 383 -3.26 -35.86 -8.77
N LEU A 384 -2.70 -34.69 -8.44
CA LEU A 384 -1.72 -34.51 -7.37
C LEU A 384 -2.24 -33.51 -6.33
N ALA A 385 -2.35 -33.95 -5.08
CA ALA A 385 -2.62 -33.10 -3.92
C ALA A 385 -1.34 -32.90 -3.10
N TYR A 386 -0.90 -31.66 -2.93
CA TYR A 386 0.37 -31.32 -2.29
C TYR A 386 0.27 -30.03 -1.47
N GLN A 387 1.14 -29.91 -0.47
CA GLN A 387 1.36 -28.70 0.30
C GLN A 387 2.73 -28.14 -0.10
N ALA A 388 2.80 -26.86 -0.40
CA ALA A 388 4.04 -26.16 -0.71
C ALA A 388 4.13 -24.90 0.15
N ARG A 389 5.28 -24.70 0.81
CA ARG A 389 5.52 -23.63 1.78
C ARG A 389 6.89 -23.01 1.60
N ASP A 390 6.94 -21.71 1.84
CA ASP A 390 8.10 -20.85 1.72
C ASP A 390 7.97 -19.73 2.76
N ASP A 391 9.07 -19.15 3.22
CA ASP A 391 9.05 -18.03 4.17
C ASP A 391 8.83 -16.65 3.49
N TYR A 392 8.97 -16.57 2.16
CA TYR A 392 8.68 -15.37 1.37
C TYR A 392 7.67 -15.61 0.22
N ARG A 393 8.10 -16.24 -0.88
CA ARG A 393 7.33 -16.42 -2.12
C ARG A 393 7.82 -17.64 -2.90
N LEU A 394 6.91 -18.60 -3.09
CA LEU A 394 6.94 -19.55 -4.21
C LEU A 394 6.69 -18.83 -5.55
N VAL A 395 7.51 -19.11 -6.55
CA VAL A 395 7.39 -18.63 -7.95
C VAL A 395 6.90 -19.71 -8.89
N GLY A 396 7.29 -20.95 -8.64
CA GLY A 396 6.86 -22.09 -9.45
C GLY A 396 6.98 -23.41 -8.70
N ALA A 397 6.21 -24.39 -9.14
CA ALA A 397 6.33 -25.76 -8.71
C ALA A 397 6.07 -26.70 -9.90
N ASP A 398 6.71 -27.87 -9.89
CA ASP A 398 6.70 -28.84 -10.98
C ASP A 398 6.70 -30.26 -10.40
N ALA A 399 5.93 -31.17 -11.00
CA ALA A 399 6.18 -32.60 -10.83
C ALA A 399 7.09 -33.07 -11.96
N LYS A 400 8.35 -33.39 -11.64
CA LYS A 400 9.30 -33.94 -12.60
C LYS A 400 9.25 -35.46 -12.55
N PHE A 401 8.95 -36.05 -13.69
CA PHE A 401 8.94 -37.49 -13.90
C PHE A 401 10.29 -37.93 -14.48
N ASP A 402 10.81 -39.02 -13.94
CA ASP A 402 11.90 -39.79 -14.52
C ASP A 402 11.39 -41.18 -14.87
N ALA A 403 11.98 -41.77 -15.92
CA ALA A 403 11.54 -43.01 -16.53
C ALA A 403 12.54 -44.18 -16.39
N PRO A 404 13.33 -44.34 -15.31
CA PRO A 404 14.30 -45.43 -15.21
C PRO A 404 13.59 -46.80 -15.21
N LEU A 405 12.39 -46.87 -14.62
CA LEU A 405 11.56 -48.07 -14.56
C LEU A 405 10.81 -48.36 -15.87
N ALA A 406 10.39 -47.33 -16.62
CA ALA A 406 9.77 -47.53 -17.93
C ALA A 406 10.80 -47.84 -19.03
N ARG A 407 12.04 -47.33 -18.90
CA ARG A 407 13.21 -47.77 -19.70
C ARG A 407 13.60 -49.23 -19.38
N ALA A 408 13.35 -49.69 -18.15
CA ALA A 408 13.44 -51.10 -17.76
C ALA A 408 12.16 -51.88 -18.15
N MET A 409 11.80 -51.86 -19.44
CA MET A 409 10.71 -52.69 -19.98
C MET A 409 10.86 -54.16 -19.53
N PRO A 410 9.76 -54.86 -19.21
CA PRO A 410 9.79 -56.31 -19.07
C PRO A 410 10.43 -56.91 -20.34
N PRO A 411 11.32 -57.91 -20.25
CA PRO A 411 12.00 -58.45 -21.42
C PRO A 411 10.99 -59.10 -22.36
N LEU A 412 10.58 -58.34 -23.38
CA LEU A 412 9.74 -58.79 -24.48
C LEU A 412 10.51 -59.88 -25.23
N ALA A 413 9.95 -61.10 -25.23
CA ALA A 413 10.58 -62.25 -25.86
C ALA A 413 10.70 -62.02 -27.38
N GLY A 414 11.91 -61.69 -27.84
CA GLY A 414 12.20 -61.33 -29.23
C GLY A 414 12.65 -59.87 -29.46
N ALA A 415 12.50 -58.98 -28.47
CA ALA A 415 12.94 -57.57 -28.56
C ALA A 415 14.19 -57.26 -27.71
N ILE A 416 15.04 -58.26 -27.44
CA ILE A 416 16.29 -58.08 -26.69
C ILE A 416 17.25 -57.25 -27.55
N LEU A 417 17.53 -56.02 -27.14
CA LEU A 417 18.38 -55.06 -27.82
C LEU A 417 19.50 -54.62 -26.87
N ASP A 418 20.71 -55.10 -27.10
CA ASP A 418 21.88 -54.77 -26.28
C ASP A 418 22.18 -53.24 -26.32
N GLY A 419 22.41 -52.65 -25.15
CA GLY A 419 22.75 -51.23 -24.97
C GLY A 419 21.62 -50.36 -24.41
N GLU A 420 21.93 -49.08 -24.15
CA GLU A 420 21.01 -48.09 -23.57
C GLU A 420 19.75 -47.86 -24.44
N PRO A 421 18.54 -47.84 -23.84
CA PRO A 421 17.29 -47.48 -24.52
C PRO A 421 17.34 -46.07 -25.12
N ARG A 422 16.71 -45.90 -26.29
CA ARG A 422 16.67 -44.62 -27.01
C ARG A 422 15.23 -44.08 -27.06
N PRO A 423 14.74 -43.39 -26.03
CA PRO A 423 13.38 -42.87 -26.01
C PRO A 423 13.16 -41.83 -27.12
N LEU A 424 11.98 -41.85 -27.74
CA LEU A 424 11.57 -40.89 -28.78
C LEU A 424 10.83 -39.67 -28.21
N ILE A 425 10.30 -39.80 -27.00
CA ILE A 425 9.48 -38.83 -26.29
C ILE A 425 10.03 -38.74 -24.86
N GLU A 426 10.14 -37.53 -24.31
CA GLU A 426 10.55 -37.32 -22.93
C GLU A 426 9.40 -37.62 -21.94
N PRO A 427 9.68 -37.84 -20.63
CA PRO A 427 8.64 -37.90 -19.61
C PRO A 427 7.76 -36.63 -19.64
N PRO A 428 6.47 -36.73 -19.27
CA PRO A 428 5.56 -35.59 -19.37
C PRO A 428 5.94 -34.48 -18.40
N ASP A 429 5.92 -33.23 -18.86
CA ASP A 429 5.91 -32.08 -17.96
C ASP A 429 4.56 -32.00 -17.22
N PHE A 430 4.61 -31.56 -15.97
CA PHE A 430 3.42 -31.38 -15.13
C PHE A 430 3.66 -30.18 -14.20
N PRO A 431 3.46 -28.94 -14.70
CA PRO A 431 3.55 -27.75 -13.87
C PRO A 431 2.45 -27.80 -12.80
N LEU A 432 2.79 -27.39 -11.57
CA LEU A 432 1.92 -27.43 -10.41
C LEU A 432 1.33 -26.04 -10.13
N THR A 433 0.04 -26.01 -9.83
CA THR A 433 -0.66 -24.78 -9.44
C THR A 433 -0.19 -24.31 -8.06
N LEU A 434 0.30 -23.08 -7.94
CA LEU A 434 0.76 -22.58 -6.64
C LEU A 434 -0.41 -22.42 -5.64
N PRO A 435 -0.22 -22.76 -4.34
CA PRO A 435 -1.22 -22.51 -3.31
C PRO A 435 -1.61 -21.03 -3.22
N ARG A 436 -2.91 -20.75 -3.06
CA ARG A 436 -3.39 -19.37 -2.91
C ARG A 436 -2.97 -18.80 -1.55
N ARG A 437 -2.08 -17.81 -1.59
CA ARG A 437 -1.53 -17.13 -0.41
C ARG A 437 -2.67 -16.56 0.46
N GLY A 438 -2.69 -16.93 1.75
CA GLY A 438 -3.71 -16.49 2.72
C GLY A 438 -4.87 -17.46 2.95
N VAL A 439 -4.98 -18.56 2.19
CA VAL A 439 -5.83 -19.70 2.58
C VAL A 439 -5.07 -20.50 3.64
N ALA A 440 -5.73 -20.81 4.76
CA ALA A 440 -5.09 -21.22 6.03
C ALA A 440 -4.34 -22.58 6.05
N ASP A 441 -4.12 -23.20 4.88
CA ASP A 441 -3.70 -24.59 4.77
C ASP A 441 -2.51 -24.82 3.82
N ASP A 442 -2.14 -23.84 2.97
CA ASP A 442 -1.03 -23.95 1.98
C ASP A 442 -1.12 -25.16 1.03
N LYS A 443 -2.33 -25.74 0.89
CA LYS A 443 -2.62 -26.89 0.02
C LYS A 443 -2.98 -26.42 -1.38
N ALA A 444 -2.56 -27.18 -2.37
CA ALA A 444 -3.00 -27.06 -3.75
C ALA A 444 -3.22 -28.44 -4.35
N GLU A 445 -4.08 -28.47 -5.36
CA GLU A 445 -4.33 -29.65 -6.18
C GLU A 445 -4.10 -29.29 -7.64
N THR A 446 -3.58 -30.23 -8.41
CA THR A 446 -3.40 -30.05 -9.85
C THR A 446 -3.83 -31.31 -10.58
N TYR A 447 -4.58 -31.07 -11.64
CA TYR A 447 -5.24 -32.07 -12.45
C TYR A 447 -4.74 -31.92 -13.89
N ARG A 448 -4.24 -32.99 -14.51
CA ARG A 448 -3.91 -32.99 -15.94
C ARG A 448 -4.32 -34.32 -16.58
N ASP A 449 -4.90 -34.26 -17.76
CA ASP A 449 -5.10 -35.46 -18.56
C ASP A 449 -3.77 -35.89 -19.17
N LEU A 450 -3.32 -37.10 -18.79
CA LEU A 450 -2.13 -37.76 -19.31
C LEU A 450 -2.50 -39.09 -20.00
N ALA A 451 -3.79 -39.40 -20.16
CA ALA A 451 -4.28 -40.71 -20.60
C ALA A 451 -3.92 -41.05 -22.06
N ALA A 452 -3.65 -40.03 -22.88
CA ALA A 452 -3.16 -40.15 -24.26
C ALA A 452 -1.63 -40.11 -24.38
N HIS A 453 -0.90 -39.80 -23.30
CA HIS A 453 0.57 -39.68 -23.33
C HIS A 453 1.22 -41.05 -23.60
N PRO A 454 2.33 -41.15 -24.36
CA PRO A 454 2.95 -42.45 -24.67
C PRO A 454 3.42 -43.24 -23.44
N TYR A 455 3.72 -42.55 -22.32
CA TYR A 455 4.06 -43.15 -21.03
C TYR A 455 2.85 -43.59 -20.18
N ALA A 456 1.62 -43.41 -20.67
CA ALA A 456 0.42 -43.84 -19.96
C ALA A 456 0.44 -45.35 -19.65
N GLY A 457 0.04 -45.72 -18.45
CA GLY A 457 0.08 -47.10 -17.95
C GLY A 457 1.48 -47.65 -17.68
N THR A 458 2.52 -46.81 -17.67
CA THR A 458 3.86 -47.17 -17.18
C THR A 458 4.07 -46.71 -15.74
N ARG A 459 4.99 -47.37 -15.02
CA ARG A 459 5.49 -46.89 -13.72
C ARG A 459 6.65 -45.94 -13.94
N LEU A 460 6.54 -44.74 -13.38
CA LEU A 460 7.55 -43.70 -13.39
C LEU A 460 7.97 -43.35 -11.97
N THR A 461 9.12 -42.71 -11.85
CA THR A 461 9.59 -42.13 -10.60
C THR A 461 9.29 -40.64 -10.63
N MET A 462 8.40 -40.16 -9.78
CA MET A 462 8.01 -38.75 -9.69
C MET A 462 8.70 -38.09 -8.50
N ARG A 463 9.16 -36.86 -8.68
CA ARG A 463 9.63 -35.97 -7.61
C ARG A 463 9.01 -34.59 -7.81
N LEU A 464 8.47 -34.00 -6.76
CA LEU A 464 7.98 -32.61 -6.82
C LEU A 464 9.17 -31.68 -6.57
N GLU A 465 9.27 -30.62 -7.37
CA GLU A 465 10.18 -29.51 -7.19
C GLU A 465 9.37 -28.25 -6.91
N ALA A 466 9.81 -27.43 -5.95
CA ALA A 466 9.27 -26.10 -5.70
C ALA A 466 10.42 -25.09 -5.77
N ARG A 467 10.14 -23.90 -6.30
CA ARG A 467 11.11 -22.83 -6.52
C ARG A 467 10.60 -21.53 -5.92
N ASP A 468 11.44 -20.86 -5.16
CA ASP A 468 11.19 -19.52 -4.62
C ASP A 468 11.67 -18.42 -5.59
N ASP A 469 11.53 -17.15 -5.20
CA ASP A 469 11.98 -16.00 -6.02
C ASP A 469 13.46 -15.63 -5.81
N ALA A 470 14.15 -16.22 -4.80
CA ALA A 470 15.60 -16.12 -4.62
C ALA A 470 16.37 -17.11 -5.52
N GLY A 471 15.70 -18.16 -6.00
CA GLY A 471 16.22 -19.21 -6.88
C GLY A 471 16.50 -20.55 -6.20
N ASN A 472 16.23 -20.72 -4.90
CA ASN A 472 16.43 -22.01 -4.24
C ASN A 472 15.37 -23.02 -4.71
N ILE A 473 15.67 -24.31 -4.51
CA ILE A 473 14.84 -25.41 -5.02
C ILE A 473 14.59 -26.43 -3.90
N GLY A 474 13.33 -26.52 -3.47
CA GLY A 474 12.79 -27.58 -2.64
C GLY A 474 12.52 -28.84 -3.45
N ARG A 475 12.77 -30.03 -2.89
CA ARG A 475 12.55 -31.32 -3.58
C ARG A 475 11.95 -32.37 -2.64
N THR A 476 10.97 -33.13 -3.11
CA THR A 476 10.51 -34.34 -2.40
C THR A 476 11.50 -35.50 -2.58
N ALA A 477 11.37 -36.52 -1.72
CA ALA A 477 11.84 -37.85 -2.06
C ALA A 477 11.17 -38.35 -3.36
N PRO A 478 11.84 -39.21 -4.16
CA PRO A 478 11.23 -39.85 -5.31
C PRO A 478 10.13 -40.85 -4.87
N VAL A 479 8.99 -40.81 -5.56
CA VAL A 479 7.84 -41.69 -5.33
C VAL A 479 7.53 -42.45 -6.63
N GLU A 480 7.30 -43.77 -6.54
CA GLU A 480 6.84 -44.55 -7.68
C GLU A 480 5.35 -44.28 -7.94
N VAL A 481 4.99 -43.99 -9.19
CA VAL A 481 3.62 -43.71 -9.60
C VAL A 481 3.32 -44.32 -10.96
N THR A 482 2.08 -44.75 -11.18
CA THR A 482 1.61 -45.21 -12.50
C THR A 482 0.81 -44.09 -13.15
N ILE A 483 1.22 -43.62 -14.33
CA ILE A 483 0.40 -42.66 -15.07
C ILE A 483 -0.90 -43.37 -15.51
N PRO A 484 -2.09 -42.78 -15.30
CA PRO A 484 -3.33 -43.40 -15.73
C PRO A 484 -3.42 -43.49 -17.26
N ALA A 485 -3.99 -44.57 -17.79
CA ALA A 485 -4.15 -44.80 -19.21
C ALA A 485 -5.62 -44.80 -19.62
N ARG A 486 -5.91 -44.37 -20.86
CA ARG A 486 -7.22 -44.55 -21.47
C ARG A 486 -7.54 -46.05 -21.54
N PRO A 487 -8.68 -46.52 -21.02
CA PRO A 487 -9.10 -47.90 -21.23
C PRO A 487 -9.54 -48.04 -22.70
N PHE A 488 -8.97 -49.03 -23.38
CA PHE A 488 -9.45 -49.51 -24.67
C PHE A 488 -10.30 -50.77 -24.42
N THR A 489 -11.30 -51.03 -25.26
CA THR A 489 -12.10 -52.26 -25.21
C THR A 489 -11.62 -53.27 -26.25
N ASP A 490 -11.33 -52.83 -27.47
CA ASP A 490 -10.91 -53.68 -28.58
C ASP A 490 -9.49 -54.30 -28.39
N PRO A 491 -9.27 -55.60 -28.69
CA PRO A 491 -7.97 -56.25 -28.56
C PRO A 491 -6.88 -55.73 -29.51
N VAL A 492 -7.23 -55.34 -30.74
CA VAL A 492 -6.30 -54.80 -31.74
C VAL A 492 -5.91 -53.38 -31.37
N ALA A 493 -6.85 -52.55 -30.91
CA ALA A 493 -6.56 -51.22 -30.38
C ALA A 493 -5.62 -51.27 -29.17
N LYS A 494 -5.83 -52.20 -28.22
CA LYS A 494 -4.90 -52.44 -27.09
C LYS A 494 -3.50 -52.77 -27.57
N MET A 495 -3.39 -53.69 -28.54
CA MET A 495 -2.11 -54.10 -29.12
C MET A 495 -1.39 -52.91 -29.78
N LEU A 496 -2.10 -52.06 -30.52
CA LEU A 496 -1.54 -50.84 -31.14
C LEU A 496 -1.00 -49.86 -30.11
N VAL A 497 -1.75 -49.60 -29.04
CA VAL A 497 -1.33 -48.69 -27.96
C VAL A 497 -0.10 -49.24 -27.22
N GLU A 498 -0.05 -50.56 -27.02
CA GLU A 498 1.14 -51.23 -26.48
C GLU A 498 2.35 -51.09 -27.43
N GLN A 499 2.18 -51.30 -28.74
CA GLN A 499 3.26 -51.13 -29.71
C GLN A 499 3.74 -49.67 -29.81
N ARG A 500 2.82 -48.70 -29.81
CA ARG A 500 3.13 -47.25 -29.75
C ARG A 500 4.00 -46.94 -28.53
N ARG A 501 3.64 -47.48 -27.37
CA ARG A 501 4.38 -47.30 -26.11
C ARG A 501 5.77 -47.95 -26.16
N ILE A 502 5.89 -49.17 -26.68
CA ILE A 502 7.17 -49.86 -26.85
C ILE A 502 8.10 -49.01 -27.74
N LEU A 503 7.59 -48.47 -28.85
CA LEU A 503 8.33 -47.61 -29.76
C LEU A 503 8.73 -46.27 -29.12
N ALA A 504 7.84 -45.67 -28.33
CA ALA A 504 8.10 -44.42 -27.61
C ALA A 504 9.24 -44.55 -26.59
N LEU A 505 9.27 -45.68 -25.87
CA LEU A 505 10.25 -45.97 -24.82
C LEU A 505 11.64 -46.31 -25.39
N ASP A 506 11.70 -46.98 -26.53
CA ASP A 506 12.94 -47.31 -27.21
C ASP A 506 12.76 -47.42 -28.73
N ALA A 507 13.22 -46.39 -29.46
CA ALA A 507 13.20 -46.32 -30.91
C ALA A 507 13.83 -47.53 -31.61
N ARG A 508 14.78 -48.22 -30.95
CA ARG A 508 15.46 -49.41 -31.48
C ARG A 508 14.50 -50.58 -31.70
N THR A 509 13.32 -50.56 -31.07
CA THR A 509 12.26 -51.57 -31.22
C THR A 509 11.47 -51.48 -32.54
N GLN A 510 11.76 -50.49 -33.40
CA GLN A 510 11.15 -50.30 -34.72
C GLN A 510 10.90 -51.60 -35.51
N GLY A 511 11.92 -52.47 -35.61
CA GLY A 511 11.80 -53.75 -36.33
C GLY A 511 10.81 -54.71 -35.66
N PHE A 512 10.89 -54.86 -34.33
CA PHE A 512 9.97 -55.69 -33.56
C PHE A 512 8.51 -55.21 -33.71
N VAL A 513 8.27 -53.89 -33.63
CA VAL A 513 6.93 -53.32 -33.81
C VAL A 513 6.41 -53.56 -35.24
N ALA A 514 7.25 -53.38 -36.26
CA ALA A 514 6.87 -53.67 -37.64
C ALA A 514 6.52 -55.16 -37.88
N ASP A 515 7.24 -56.09 -37.26
CA ASP A 515 6.98 -57.53 -37.34
C ASP A 515 5.72 -57.94 -36.56
N MET A 516 5.46 -57.34 -35.40
CA MET A 516 4.21 -57.54 -34.64
C MET A 516 2.99 -57.08 -35.43
N LEU A 517 3.06 -55.89 -36.06
CA LEU A 517 1.98 -55.38 -36.92
C LEU A 517 1.78 -56.27 -38.16
N ASP A 518 2.85 -56.75 -38.80
CA ASP A 518 2.73 -57.67 -39.95
C ASP A 518 2.05 -58.98 -39.52
N THR A 519 2.47 -59.57 -38.39
CA THR A 519 1.93 -60.82 -37.83
C THR A 519 0.43 -60.76 -37.59
N VAL A 520 -0.09 -59.66 -37.04
CA VAL A 520 -1.54 -59.43 -36.85
C VAL A 520 -2.26 -59.38 -38.20
N THR A 521 -1.68 -58.75 -39.22
CA THR A 521 -2.27 -58.75 -40.57
C THR A 521 -2.11 -60.06 -41.34
N MET A 522 -1.29 -61.02 -40.90
CA MET A 522 -1.22 -62.35 -41.51
C MET A 522 -2.43 -63.23 -41.18
N HIS A 523 -3.09 -62.98 -40.04
CA HIS A 523 -4.29 -63.70 -39.58
C HIS A 523 -5.54 -62.80 -39.62
N ALA A 524 -5.56 -61.85 -40.57
CA ALA A 524 -6.62 -60.87 -40.71
C ALA A 524 -8.00 -61.50 -40.98
N ASP A 525 -8.03 -62.64 -41.67
CA ASP A 525 -9.22 -63.44 -41.98
C ASP A 525 -10.00 -63.93 -40.75
N THR A 526 -9.36 -63.96 -39.59
CA THR A 526 -9.93 -64.39 -38.30
C THR A 526 -9.92 -63.29 -37.23
N THR A 527 -9.18 -62.20 -37.45
CA THR A 527 -8.91 -61.17 -36.42
C THR A 527 -9.37 -59.76 -36.81
N ILE A 528 -9.63 -59.49 -38.10
CA ILE A 528 -9.95 -58.15 -38.62
C ILE A 528 -11.12 -58.23 -39.61
N GLU A 529 -12.31 -57.83 -39.18
CA GLU A 529 -13.52 -57.92 -40.03
C GLU A 529 -13.60 -56.79 -41.09
N ASP A 530 -13.07 -55.59 -40.81
CA ASP A 530 -13.12 -54.45 -41.74
C ASP A 530 -11.83 -54.36 -42.59
N SER A 531 -12.02 -54.31 -43.92
CA SER A 531 -10.96 -54.07 -44.90
C SER A 531 -10.27 -52.71 -44.72
N LYS A 532 -10.97 -51.68 -44.20
CA LYS A 532 -10.36 -50.39 -43.82
C LYS A 532 -9.32 -50.58 -42.73
N ILE A 533 -9.64 -51.35 -41.69
CA ILE A 533 -8.74 -51.63 -40.56
C ILE A 533 -7.52 -52.42 -41.04
N PHE A 534 -7.72 -53.43 -41.89
CA PHE A 534 -6.62 -54.18 -42.49
C PHE A 534 -5.65 -53.29 -43.29
N LEU A 535 -6.19 -52.43 -44.17
CA LEU A 535 -5.39 -51.49 -44.96
C LEU A 535 -4.68 -50.46 -44.07
N GLY A 536 -5.35 -49.95 -43.03
CA GLY A 536 -4.80 -49.03 -42.07
C GLY A 536 -3.63 -49.62 -41.27
N LEU A 537 -3.76 -50.87 -40.81
CA LEU A 537 -2.69 -51.62 -40.14
C LEU A 537 -1.50 -51.89 -41.09
N ARG A 538 -1.78 -52.28 -42.34
CA ARG A 538 -0.74 -52.44 -43.40
C ARG A 538 -0.01 -51.13 -43.68
N HIS A 539 -0.71 -49.99 -43.66
CA HIS A 539 -0.09 -48.67 -43.81
C HIS A 539 0.79 -48.32 -42.61
N GLY A 540 0.27 -48.44 -41.38
CA GLY A 540 1.04 -48.18 -40.15
C GLY A 540 2.28 -49.05 -40.03
N ARG A 541 2.17 -50.35 -40.37
CA ARG A 541 3.32 -51.26 -40.47
C ARG A 541 4.38 -50.74 -41.44
N ASN A 542 3.98 -50.23 -42.60
CA ASN A 542 4.91 -49.69 -43.58
C ASN A 542 5.52 -48.35 -43.12
N LEU A 543 4.77 -47.48 -42.43
CA LEU A 543 5.32 -46.26 -41.81
C LEU A 543 6.42 -46.62 -40.82
N VAL A 544 6.14 -47.49 -39.85
CA VAL A 544 7.16 -47.95 -38.88
C VAL A 544 8.35 -48.61 -39.57
N ALA A 545 8.11 -49.50 -40.54
CA ALA A 545 9.20 -50.24 -41.22
C ALA A 545 10.07 -49.38 -42.16
N SER A 546 9.57 -48.24 -42.65
CA SER A 546 10.30 -47.37 -43.60
C SER A 546 10.79 -46.05 -43.00
N ALA A 547 10.40 -45.73 -41.77
CA ALA A 547 10.91 -44.60 -41.01
C ALA A 547 12.44 -44.60 -40.95
N ALA A 548 13.06 -43.50 -41.37
CA ALA A 548 14.52 -43.34 -41.44
C ALA A 548 15.07 -42.40 -40.36
N SER A 549 14.20 -41.60 -39.74
CA SER A 549 14.51 -40.63 -38.70
C SER A 549 13.57 -40.76 -37.49
N ASP A 550 13.93 -40.10 -36.39
CA ASP A 550 13.10 -40.06 -35.17
C ASP A 550 11.81 -39.25 -35.38
N ASP A 551 11.82 -38.30 -36.31
CA ASP A 551 10.62 -37.55 -36.71
C ASP A 551 9.63 -38.48 -37.44
N ASP A 552 10.12 -39.33 -38.35
CA ASP A 552 9.30 -40.34 -39.03
C ASP A 552 8.73 -41.37 -38.02
N LEU A 553 9.51 -41.78 -37.03
CA LEU A 553 9.07 -42.70 -35.98
C LEU A 553 8.01 -42.07 -35.07
N ARG A 554 8.14 -40.78 -34.73
CA ARG A 554 7.11 -40.04 -33.99
C ARG A 554 5.82 -39.92 -34.81
N ALA A 555 5.90 -39.57 -36.09
CA ALA A 555 4.74 -39.56 -36.98
C ALA A 555 4.07 -40.95 -37.10
N ALA A 556 4.86 -42.03 -37.13
CA ALA A 556 4.33 -43.39 -37.12
C ALA A 556 3.66 -43.74 -35.77
N MET A 557 4.20 -43.30 -34.63
CA MET A 557 3.58 -43.48 -33.31
C MET A 557 2.23 -42.76 -33.18
N ASP A 558 2.11 -41.56 -33.76
CA ASP A 558 0.87 -40.79 -33.74
C ASP A 558 -0.19 -41.44 -34.63
N TYR A 559 0.20 -41.94 -35.81
CA TYR A 559 -0.68 -42.76 -36.65
C TYR A 559 -1.17 -44.03 -35.93
N LEU A 560 -0.31 -44.73 -35.16
CA LEU A 560 -0.73 -45.90 -34.36
C LEU A 560 -1.74 -45.52 -33.26
N TRP A 561 -1.69 -44.30 -32.73
CA TRP A 561 -2.70 -43.78 -31.80
C TRP A 561 -4.02 -43.50 -32.51
N GLU A 562 -4.02 -42.72 -33.60
CA GLU A 562 -5.22 -42.43 -34.39
C GLU A 562 -5.92 -43.72 -34.84
N MET A 563 -5.15 -44.70 -35.31
CA MET A 563 -5.66 -46.02 -35.71
C MET A 563 -6.31 -46.77 -34.53
N ALA A 564 -5.71 -46.73 -33.34
CA ALA A 564 -6.29 -47.36 -32.15
C ALA A 564 -7.62 -46.72 -31.72
N LEU A 565 -7.73 -45.38 -31.82
CA LEU A 565 -8.98 -44.66 -31.56
C LEU A 565 -10.08 -45.01 -32.56
N ALA A 566 -9.73 -45.04 -33.85
CA ALA A 566 -10.66 -45.36 -34.93
C ALA A 566 -11.20 -46.80 -34.82
N ILE A 567 -10.38 -47.74 -34.34
CA ILE A 567 -10.80 -49.12 -34.09
C ILE A 567 -11.73 -49.21 -32.85
N ASP A 568 -11.37 -48.59 -31.73
CA ASP A 568 -12.08 -48.77 -30.46
C ASP A 568 -13.38 -47.97 -30.34
N GLY A 569 -13.47 -46.82 -31.03
CA GLY A 569 -14.60 -45.90 -30.90
C GLY A 569 -15.03 -45.19 -32.18
N GLY A 570 -14.54 -45.65 -33.35
CA GLY A 570 -14.91 -45.13 -34.67
C GLY A 570 -14.45 -43.70 -34.95
N ASP A 571 -14.86 -43.17 -36.11
CA ASP A 571 -14.54 -41.81 -36.55
C ASP A 571 -15.01 -40.74 -35.53
N ALA A 572 -16.07 -41.02 -34.76
CA ALA A 572 -16.60 -40.12 -33.73
C ALA A 572 -15.61 -39.88 -32.58
N SER A 573 -14.89 -40.91 -32.13
CA SER A 573 -13.88 -40.77 -31.06
C SER A 573 -12.65 -40.00 -31.51
N LEU A 574 -12.27 -40.13 -32.78
CA LEU A 574 -11.16 -39.38 -33.38
C LEU A 574 -11.52 -37.90 -33.54
N ALA A 575 -12.72 -37.62 -34.05
CA ALA A 575 -13.22 -36.26 -34.20
C ALA A 575 -13.45 -35.55 -32.87
N GLU A 576 -13.90 -36.25 -31.82
CA GLU A 576 -13.97 -35.68 -30.46
C GLU A 576 -12.58 -35.27 -29.94
N GLN A 577 -11.55 -36.10 -30.15
CA GLN A 577 -10.19 -35.74 -29.74
C GLN A 577 -9.69 -34.50 -30.47
N ARG A 578 -9.87 -34.42 -31.80
CA ARG A 578 -9.47 -33.23 -32.58
C ARG A 578 -10.17 -31.96 -32.12
N LEU A 579 -11.48 -32.03 -31.87
CA LEU A 579 -12.26 -30.91 -31.32
C LEU A 579 -11.72 -30.49 -29.95
N ARG A 580 -11.39 -31.45 -29.09
CA ARG A 580 -10.82 -31.20 -27.76
C ARG A 580 -9.45 -30.52 -27.84
N GLU A 581 -8.57 -30.97 -28.73
CA GLU A 581 -7.23 -30.43 -28.97
C GLU A 581 -7.26 -29.01 -29.57
N ALA A 582 -8.01 -28.80 -30.65
CA ALA A 582 -8.09 -27.50 -31.33
C ALA A 582 -8.59 -26.41 -30.37
N ARG A 583 -9.60 -26.74 -29.55
CA ARG A 583 -10.12 -25.88 -28.48
C ARG A 583 -9.07 -25.58 -27.39
N GLU A 584 -8.27 -26.56 -26.98
CA GLU A 584 -7.25 -26.36 -25.95
C GLU A 584 -6.11 -25.46 -26.46
N ARG A 585 -5.62 -25.72 -27.69
CA ARG A 585 -4.63 -24.86 -28.36
C ARG A 585 -5.13 -23.42 -28.50
N LEU A 586 -6.40 -23.23 -28.85
CA LEU A 586 -7.02 -21.90 -28.93
C LEU A 586 -7.09 -21.22 -27.56
N ARG A 587 -7.43 -21.95 -26.49
CA ARG A 587 -7.43 -21.41 -25.11
C ARG A 587 -6.03 -20.98 -24.68
N GLU A 588 -5.02 -21.84 -24.87
CA GLU A 588 -3.63 -21.51 -24.56
C GLU A 588 -3.14 -20.30 -25.36
N ALA A 589 -3.50 -20.18 -26.65
CA ALA A 589 -3.14 -19.03 -27.47
C ALA A 589 -3.80 -17.72 -27.02
N LEU A 590 -5.06 -17.76 -26.59
CA LEU A 590 -5.76 -16.60 -26.02
C LEU A 590 -5.11 -16.17 -24.69
N GLN A 591 -4.89 -17.10 -23.77
CA GLN A 591 -4.30 -16.83 -22.45
C GLN A 591 -2.86 -16.32 -22.52
N ASN A 592 -2.05 -16.86 -23.44
CA ASN A 592 -0.67 -16.40 -23.67
C ASN A 592 -0.60 -15.12 -24.54
N GLY A 593 -1.74 -14.56 -24.96
CA GLY A 593 -1.79 -13.33 -25.72
C GLY A 593 -1.22 -13.43 -27.14
N ALA A 594 -1.33 -14.60 -27.78
CA ALA A 594 -0.78 -14.88 -29.11
C ALA A 594 -1.22 -13.90 -30.22
N SER A 595 -0.52 -13.92 -31.35
CA SER A 595 -0.78 -13.02 -32.48
C SER A 595 -2.13 -13.29 -33.16
N ASP A 596 -2.73 -12.26 -33.76
CA ASP A 596 -4.04 -12.35 -34.41
C ASP A 596 -4.06 -13.37 -35.57
N GLU A 597 -2.94 -13.52 -36.30
CA GLU A 597 -2.78 -14.53 -37.36
C GLU A 597 -2.81 -15.96 -36.81
N GLU A 598 -2.23 -16.16 -35.63
CA GLU A 598 -2.21 -17.46 -34.95
C GLU A 598 -3.56 -17.81 -34.33
N ILE A 599 -4.23 -16.84 -33.70
CA ILE A 599 -5.59 -17.03 -33.18
C ILE A 599 -6.57 -17.30 -34.33
N ALA A 600 -6.45 -16.61 -35.47
CA ALA A 600 -7.26 -16.88 -36.65
C ALA A 600 -7.04 -18.30 -37.21
N ARG A 601 -5.79 -18.78 -37.28
CA ARG A 601 -5.46 -20.16 -37.69
C ARG A 601 -6.09 -21.20 -36.76
N LEU A 602 -5.96 -21.01 -35.45
CA LEU A 602 -6.51 -21.92 -34.43
C LEU A 602 -8.05 -21.88 -34.36
N THR A 603 -8.66 -20.73 -34.64
CA THR A 603 -10.12 -20.59 -34.75
C THR A 603 -10.66 -21.35 -35.97
N GLN A 604 -9.92 -21.34 -37.08
CA GLN A 604 -10.26 -22.15 -38.26
C GLN A 604 -10.08 -23.66 -37.98
N GLU A 605 -9.00 -24.06 -37.31
CA GLU A 605 -8.78 -25.45 -36.88
C GLU A 605 -9.91 -25.96 -35.97
N LEU A 606 -10.41 -25.11 -35.06
CA LEU A 606 -11.58 -25.41 -34.23
C LEU A 606 -12.87 -25.56 -35.06
N ARG A 607 -13.09 -24.70 -36.07
CA ARG A 607 -14.24 -24.77 -36.98
C ARG A 607 -14.23 -26.10 -37.76
N ASP A 608 -13.07 -26.48 -38.28
CA ASP A 608 -12.91 -27.73 -39.05
C ASP A 608 -13.10 -28.97 -38.16
N ALA A 609 -12.51 -29.00 -36.96
CA ALA A 609 -12.67 -30.09 -36.02
C ALA A 609 -14.12 -30.24 -35.49
N LEU A 610 -14.83 -29.13 -35.28
CA LEU A 610 -16.25 -29.17 -34.90
C LEU A 610 -17.13 -29.75 -36.02
N ASN A 611 -16.83 -29.42 -37.27
CA ASN A 611 -17.54 -29.98 -38.43
C ASN A 611 -17.30 -31.49 -38.57
N GLU A 612 -16.05 -31.96 -38.41
CA GLU A 612 -15.73 -33.40 -38.35
C GLU A 612 -16.52 -34.10 -37.23
N TYR A 613 -16.57 -33.51 -36.03
CA TYR A 613 -17.28 -34.07 -34.89
C TYR A 613 -18.79 -34.20 -35.13
N MET A 614 -19.43 -33.14 -35.64
CA MET A 614 -20.86 -33.15 -35.96
C MET A 614 -21.20 -34.17 -37.06
N GLN A 615 -20.33 -34.31 -38.07
CA GLN A 615 -20.50 -35.32 -39.13
C GLN A 615 -20.39 -36.74 -38.58
N ALA A 616 -19.35 -37.02 -37.78
CA ALA A 616 -19.12 -38.34 -37.21
C ALA A 616 -20.20 -38.74 -36.19
N LEU A 617 -20.70 -37.78 -35.39
CA LEU A 617 -21.85 -37.98 -34.49
C LEU A 617 -23.14 -38.31 -35.26
N ALA A 618 -23.39 -37.62 -36.38
CA ALA A 618 -24.54 -37.90 -37.24
C ALA A 618 -24.45 -39.28 -37.91
N GLU A 619 -23.24 -39.73 -38.27
CA GLU A 619 -22.98 -41.06 -38.83
C GLU A 619 -23.12 -42.16 -37.75
N GLN A 620 -22.63 -41.92 -36.52
CA GLN A 620 -22.85 -42.80 -35.37
C GLN A 620 -24.33 -42.99 -35.05
N MET A 621 -25.14 -41.91 -35.08
CA MET A 621 -26.60 -42.02 -34.90
C MET A 621 -27.31 -42.78 -36.03
N ARG A 622 -26.81 -42.70 -37.28
CA ARG A 622 -27.33 -43.51 -38.39
C ARG A 622 -26.98 -44.99 -38.27
N ASN A 623 -25.76 -45.28 -37.83
CA ASN A 623 -25.22 -46.64 -37.71
C ASN A 623 -25.72 -47.36 -36.45
N ASN A 624 -26.18 -46.63 -35.42
CA ASN A 624 -26.77 -47.20 -34.21
C ASN A 624 -28.26 -46.83 -34.03
N PRO A 625 -29.17 -47.31 -34.90
CA PRO A 625 -30.59 -46.94 -34.85
C PRO A 625 -31.35 -47.45 -33.60
N GLN A 626 -30.73 -48.30 -32.77
CA GLN A 626 -31.30 -48.67 -31.47
C GLN A 626 -31.16 -47.56 -30.42
N ALA A 627 -30.13 -46.70 -30.55
CA ALA A 627 -29.99 -45.48 -29.75
C ALA A 627 -30.90 -44.33 -30.26
N ALA A 628 -31.40 -44.43 -31.49
CA ALA A 628 -32.30 -43.45 -32.11
C ALA A 628 -33.80 -43.76 -31.89
N GLN A 629 -34.16 -44.54 -30.86
CA GLN A 629 -35.56 -44.75 -30.51
C GLN A 629 -36.19 -43.46 -29.97
N PRO A 630 -37.40 -43.07 -30.43
CA PRO A 630 -38.07 -41.84 -29.98
C PRO A 630 -38.71 -42.04 -28.60
N GLN A 631 -37.90 -42.24 -27.57
CA GLN A 631 -38.33 -42.08 -26.17
C GLN A 631 -38.39 -40.58 -25.86
N GLN A 632 -39.58 -40.02 -26.12
CA GLN A 632 -40.11 -38.76 -25.61
C GLN A 632 -39.05 -37.75 -25.14
N MET A 633 -38.39 -37.07 -26.10
CA MET A 633 -37.66 -35.85 -25.79
C MET A 633 -38.61 -34.86 -25.09
N PRO A 634 -38.21 -34.24 -23.97
CA PRO A 634 -39.05 -33.26 -23.29
C PRO A 634 -39.31 -32.07 -24.24
N PRO A 635 -40.53 -31.49 -24.25
CA PRO A 635 -40.92 -30.47 -25.24
C PRO A 635 -40.11 -29.17 -25.16
N ASN A 636 -39.30 -28.98 -24.12
CA ASN A 636 -38.40 -27.83 -23.93
C ASN A 636 -36.92 -28.13 -24.21
N ALA A 637 -36.56 -29.30 -24.76
CA ALA A 637 -35.18 -29.58 -25.18
C ALA A 637 -34.78 -28.67 -26.37
N GLN A 638 -34.12 -27.55 -26.06
CA GLN A 638 -33.59 -26.63 -27.07
C GLN A 638 -32.47 -27.33 -27.86
N GLN A 639 -32.81 -27.70 -29.10
CA GLN A 639 -31.85 -28.28 -30.04
C GLN A 639 -30.82 -27.21 -30.42
N ILE A 640 -29.58 -27.37 -29.93
CA ILE A 640 -28.46 -26.53 -30.32
C ILE A 640 -28.26 -26.69 -31.83
N SER A 641 -28.42 -25.59 -32.58
CA SER A 641 -28.31 -25.63 -34.03
C SER A 641 -26.84 -25.52 -34.47
N PRO A 642 -26.44 -26.16 -35.59
CA PRO A 642 -25.10 -25.97 -36.15
C PRO A 642 -24.78 -24.49 -36.44
N GLN A 643 -25.79 -23.73 -36.85
CA GLN A 643 -25.70 -22.29 -37.13
C GLN A 643 -25.33 -21.48 -35.87
N GLN A 644 -25.92 -21.81 -34.72
CA GLN A 644 -25.63 -21.13 -33.45
C GLN A 644 -24.18 -21.36 -32.97
N LEU A 645 -23.63 -22.55 -33.22
CA LEU A 645 -22.23 -22.86 -32.90
C LEU A 645 -21.28 -22.09 -33.83
N GLU A 646 -21.59 -22.05 -35.14
CA GLU A 646 -20.79 -21.32 -36.12
C GLU A 646 -20.83 -19.80 -35.89
N ASP A 647 -21.98 -19.24 -35.54
CA ASP A 647 -22.13 -17.83 -35.14
C ASP A 647 -21.26 -17.47 -33.92
N MET A 648 -21.09 -18.38 -32.96
CA MET A 648 -20.20 -18.17 -31.82
C MET A 648 -18.72 -18.19 -32.19
N ILE A 649 -18.30 -19.10 -33.08
CA ILE A 649 -16.94 -19.10 -33.63
C ILE A 649 -16.67 -17.81 -34.42
N ASN A 650 -17.63 -17.36 -35.24
CA ASN A 650 -17.52 -16.12 -36.01
C ASN A 650 -17.37 -14.89 -35.09
N ARG A 651 -18.13 -14.81 -33.99
CA ARG A 651 -18.00 -13.74 -33.00
C ARG A 651 -16.67 -13.79 -32.24
N MET A 652 -16.18 -14.99 -31.93
CA MET A 652 -14.87 -15.18 -31.30
C MET A 652 -13.73 -14.70 -32.22
N GLU A 653 -13.83 -14.99 -33.52
CA GLU A 653 -12.91 -14.52 -34.56
C GLU A 653 -12.95 -12.98 -34.69
N GLU A 654 -14.14 -12.36 -34.64
CA GLU A 654 -14.29 -10.90 -34.68
C GLU A 654 -13.76 -10.21 -33.41
N LEU A 655 -14.07 -10.74 -32.22
CA LEU A 655 -13.57 -10.21 -30.94
C LEU A 655 -12.04 -10.31 -30.85
N SER A 656 -11.45 -11.42 -31.28
CA SER A 656 -9.99 -11.56 -31.36
C SER A 656 -9.37 -10.53 -32.30
N LYS A 657 -9.97 -10.26 -33.47
CA LYS A 657 -9.51 -9.22 -34.43
C LYS A 657 -9.70 -7.79 -33.91
N LEU A 658 -10.52 -7.61 -32.88
CA LEU A 658 -10.74 -6.33 -32.19
C LEU A 658 -9.85 -6.18 -30.94
N GLY A 659 -9.02 -7.19 -30.61
CA GLY A 659 -8.13 -7.20 -29.44
C GLY A 659 -8.80 -7.68 -28.14
N ASP A 660 -10.10 -7.98 -28.14
CA ASP A 660 -10.86 -8.39 -26.95
C ASP A 660 -10.71 -9.91 -26.69
N LYS A 661 -9.52 -10.29 -26.21
CA LYS A 661 -9.15 -11.68 -25.94
C LYS A 661 -9.93 -12.27 -24.76
N ASP A 662 -10.28 -11.45 -23.77
CA ASP A 662 -11.08 -11.85 -22.61
C ASP A 662 -12.51 -12.24 -23.02
N ALA A 663 -13.16 -11.46 -23.91
CA ALA A 663 -14.47 -11.82 -24.43
C ALA A 663 -14.43 -13.07 -25.35
N ALA A 664 -13.34 -13.27 -26.09
CA ALA A 664 -13.13 -14.49 -26.87
C ALA A 664 -13.00 -15.74 -25.97
N GLU A 665 -12.25 -15.66 -24.85
CA GLU A 665 -12.16 -16.74 -23.87
C GLU A 665 -13.52 -17.04 -23.22
N GLN A 666 -14.34 -16.02 -22.94
CA GLN A 666 -15.70 -16.21 -22.44
C GLN A 666 -16.58 -17.01 -23.42
N LEU A 667 -16.53 -16.70 -24.72
CA LEU A 667 -17.26 -17.48 -25.74
C LEU A 667 -16.76 -18.93 -25.84
N LEU A 668 -15.44 -19.15 -25.67
CA LEU A 668 -14.87 -20.51 -25.66
C LEU A 668 -15.39 -21.31 -24.44
N SER A 669 -15.48 -20.67 -23.27
CA SER A 669 -16.09 -21.27 -22.07
C SER A 669 -17.61 -21.52 -22.19
N GLN A 670 -18.29 -20.79 -23.08
CA GLN A 670 -19.71 -21.00 -23.36
C GLN A 670 -19.90 -22.17 -24.34
N LEU A 671 -19.03 -22.29 -25.34
CA LEU A 671 -18.96 -23.45 -26.22
C LEU A 671 -18.70 -24.74 -25.42
N ASP A 672 -17.77 -24.70 -24.46
CA ASP A 672 -17.51 -25.80 -23.51
C ASP A 672 -18.78 -26.31 -22.83
N ARG A 673 -19.54 -25.40 -22.22
CA ARG A 673 -20.78 -25.74 -21.49
C ARG A 673 -21.84 -26.35 -22.41
N MET A 674 -21.95 -25.88 -23.65
CA MET A 674 -22.88 -26.45 -24.62
C MET A 674 -22.49 -27.87 -25.05
N LEU A 675 -21.19 -28.12 -25.29
CA LEU A 675 -20.69 -29.45 -25.66
C LEU A 675 -20.79 -30.45 -24.49
N GLU A 676 -20.46 -30.02 -23.27
CA GLU A 676 -20.58 -30.85 -22.06
C GLU A 676 -22.04 -31.23 -21.77
N ASN A 677 -22.98 -30.29 -21.91
CA ASN A 677 -24.42 -30.56 -21.81
C ASN A 677 -24.91 -31.54 -22.90
N MET A 678 -24.35 -31.48 -24.11
CA MET A 678 -24.72 -32.36 -25.22
C MET A 678 -24.22 -33.80 -25.00
N GLN A 679 -22.99 -33.98 -24.49
CA GLN A 679 -22.49 -35.30 -24.08
C GLN A 679 -23.27 -35.86 -22.87
N ALA A 680 -23.62 -35.01 -21.89
CA ALA A 680 -24.41 -35.43 -20.73
C ALA A 680 -25.80 -35.96 -21.12
N MET A 681 -26.45 -35.37 -22.13
CA MET A 681 -27.74 -35.81 -22.66
C MET A 681 -27.73 -37.23 -23.25
N GLN A 682 -26.55 -37.76 -23.60
CA GLN A 682 -26.38 -39.11 -24.15
C GLN A 682 -26.10 -40.18 -23.07
N GLY A 683 -25.88 -39.79 -21.80
CA GLY A 683 -25.18 -40.61 -20.81
C GLY A 683 -25.97 -41.17 -19.61
N GLN A 684 -27.28 -40.90 -19.47
CA GLN A 684 -28.00 -41.31 -18.26
C GLN A 684 -29.50 -41.65 -18.48
N PRO A 685 -29.99 -42.83 -18.02
CA PRO A 685 -31.41 -43.09 -17.88
C PRO A 685 -31.93 -42.36 -16.63
N GLN A 686 -32.35 -41.11 -16.80
CA GLN A 686 -32.75 -40.27 -15.67
C GLN A 686 -34.15 -40.64 -15.15
N GLN A 687 -34.22 -40.85 -13.83
CA GLN A 687 -35.47 -41.13 -13.13
C GLN A 687 -36.36 -39.87 -13.14
N PRO A 688 -37.70 -39.99 -13.28
CA PRO A 688 -38.57 -38.81 -13.29
C PRO A 688 -38.65 -38.19 -11.89
N SER A 689 -37.85 -37.14 -11.68
CA SER A 689 -38.02 -36.21 -10.55
C SER A 689 -39.39 -35.53 -10.68
N GLY A 690 -40.19 -35.57 -9.61
CA GLY A 690 -41.58 -35.14 -9.67
C GLY A 690 -41.75 -33.63 -9.88
N ASP A 691 -42.62 -33.26 -10.83
CA ASP A 691 -43.10 -31.88 -11.02
C ASP A 691 -43.61 -31.31 -9.68
N SER A 692 -42.84 -30.40 -9.11
CA SER A 692 -43.25 -29.64 -7.93
C SER A 692 -43.83 -28.31 -8.40
N PRO A 693 -45.03 -27.89 -7.92
CA PRO A 693 -45.67 -26.64 -8.35
C PRO A 693 -44.81 -25.39 -8.08
N MET A 694 -43.84 -25.49 -7.17
CA MET A 694 -42.86 -24.43 -6.88
C MET A 694 -41.88 -24.15 -8.04
N ASN A 695 -41.46 -25.17 -8.81
CA ASN A 695 -40.60 -24.97 -9.97
C ASN A 695 -41.35 -24.29 -11.12
N GLN A 696 -42.65 -24.59 -11.26
CA GLN A 696 -43.51 -23.94 -12.25
C GLN A 696 -43.66 -22.43 -11.96
N ALA A 697 -43.77 -22.04 -10.69
CA ALA A 697 -43.79 -20.64 -10.28
C ALA A 697 -42.48 -19.90 -10.58
N MET A 698 -41.32 -20.56 -10.40
CA MET A 698 -40.00 -20.02 -10.76
C MET A 698 -39.84 -19.83 -12.27
N ASP A 699 -40.25 -20.82 -13.07
CA ASP A 699 -40.23 -20.72 -14.53
C ASP A 699 -41.13 -19.59 -15.04
N GLU A 700 -42.28 -19.37 -14.41
CA GLU A 700 -43.22 -18.30 -14.76
C GLU A 700 -42.68 -16.91 -14.38
N LEU A 701 -42.07 -16.75 -13.19
CA LEU A 701 -41.33 -15.54 -12.82
C LEU A 701 -40.20 -15.23 -13.80
N GLY A 702 -39.41 -16.23 -14.19
CA GLY A 702 -38.32 -16.09 -15.16
C GLY A 702 -38.79 -15.57 -16.52
N ARG A 703 -39.94 -16.07 -17.01
CA ARG A 703 -40.57 -15.58 -18.25
C ARG A 703 -41.08 -14.15 -18.11
N MET A 704 -41.73 -13.80 -16.99
CA MET A 704 -42.21 -12.43 -16.75
C MET A 704 -41.06 -11.42 -16.68
N ILE A 705 -39.90 -11.77 -16.09
CA ILE A 705 -38.70 -10.92 -16.09
C ILE A 705 -38.23 -10.63 -17.53
N GLN A 706 -38.19 -11.66 -18.40
CA GLN A 706 -37.78 -11.50 -19.80
C GLN A 706 -38.78 -10.66 -20.62
N GLU A 707 -40.09 -10.92 -20.47
CA GLU A 707 -41.15 -10.16 -21.13
C GLU A 707 -41.18 -8.69 -20.67
N GLN A 708 -41.02 -8.44 -19.36
CA GLN A 708 -40.93 -7.09 -18.78
C GLN A 708 -39.74 -6.31 -19.33
N GLN A 709 -38.55 -6.94 -19.42
CA GLN A 709 -37.35 -6.31 -19.98
C GLN A 709 -37.53 -5.99 -21.47
N ARG A 710 -38.23 -6.83 -22.22
CA ARG A 710 -38.57 -6.56 -23.63
C ARG A 710 -39.51 -5.36 -23.76
N LEU A 711 -40.61 -5.32 -23.01
CA LEU A 711 -41.55 -4.19 -23.04
C LEU A 711 -40.87 -2.87 -22.63
N MET A 712 -40.00 -2.90 -21.62
CA MET A 712 -39.22 -1.72 -21.20
C MET A 712 -38.34 -1.18 -22.34
N ASN A 713 -37.66 -2.06 -23.08
CA ASN A 713 -36.84 -1.65 -24.25
C ASN A 713 -37.70 -1.06 -25.38
N GLU A 714 -38.86 -1.66 -25.66
CA GLU A 714 -39.79 -1.15 -26.67
C GLU A 714 -40.40 0.22 -26.25
N THR A 715 -40.72 0.41 -24.96
CA THR A 715 -41.14 1.71 -24.39
C THR A 715 -40.03 2.76 -24.46
N PHE A 716 -38.78 2.40 -24.15
CA PHE A 716 -37.64 3.33 -24.19
C PHE A 716 -37.39 3.87 -25.60
N ASN A 717 -37.47 3.00 -26.62
CA ASN A 717 -37.41 3.38 -28.03
C ASN A 717 -38.57 4.32 -28.46
N MET A 718 -39.67 4.34 -27.69
CA MET A 718 -40.81 5.23 -27.86
C MET A 718 -40.63 6.60 -27.17
N SER A 719 -39.70 6.71 -26.21
CA SER A 719 -39.44 7.92 -25.43
C SER A 719 -38.75 9.01 -26.28
N PRO A 720 -39.06 10.32 -26.07
CA PRO A 720 -38.41 11.41 -26.80
C PRO A 720 -36.88 11.43 -26.68
N ASP A 721 -36.32 10.98 -25.55
CA ASP A 721 -34.87 10.95 -25.30
C ASP A 721 -34.10 9.96 -26.20
N GLY A 722 -34.80 9.00 -26.82
CA GLY A 722 -34.22 8.10 -27.82
C GLY A 722 -33.93 8.75 -29.18
N ARG A 723 -34.18 10.05 -29.36
CA ARG A 723 -34.05 10.75 -30.66
C ARG A 723 -33.12 11.97 -30.60
N GLN A 724 -31.84 11.76 -30.90
CA GLN A 724 -30.97 12.83 -31.41
C GLN A 724 -30.52 12.57 -32.86
N PRO A 725 -30.34 13.61 -33.69
CA PRO A 725 -30.37 13.44 -35.15
C PRO A 725 -29.01 13.02 -35.72
N GLN A 726 -29.00 11.89 -36.42
CA GLN A 726 -27.89 11.46 -37.28
C GLN A 726 -27.76 12.42 -38.48
N GLN A 727 -26.62 13.11 -38.62
CA GLN A 727 -26.42 14.08 -39.71
C GLN A 727 -25.08 13.88 -40.42
N GLY A 728 -25.16 13.46 -41.69
CA GLY A 728 -24.13 13.73 -42.69
C GLY A 728 -23.05 12.67 -42.92
N GLN A 729 -23.31 11.76 -43.86
CA GLN A 729 -22.21 11.20 -44.67
C GLN A 729 -22.64 11.11 -46.14
N ARG A 730 -21.81 11.68 -47.03
CA ARG A 730 -22.13 11.89 -48.45
C ARG A 730 -20.92 11.55 -49.30
N GLY A 731 -21.03 10.47 -50.08
CA GLY A 731 -20.23 10.29 -51.29
C GLY A 731 -19.27 9.10 -51.34
N GLN A 732 -19.73 8.00 -51.94
CA GLN A 732 -19.11 7.48 -53.18
C GLN A 732 -20.13 6.59 -53.95
N PRO A 733 -20.09 6.54 -55.31
CA PRO A 733 -21.13 5.89 -56.11
C PRO A 733 -20.75 4.52 -56.70
N GLN A 734 -21.76 3.80 -57.24
CA GLN A 734 -21.67 2.66 -58.20
C GLN A 734 -21.29 1.31 -57.54
N GLN A 735 -21.92 0.14 -57.78
CA GLN A 735 -23.05 -0.34 -58.61
C GLN A 735 -23.66 -1.62 -57.92
N GLY A 736 -24.92 -2.04 -58.04
CA GLY A 736 -26.10 -1.43 -58.66
C GLY A 736 -27.16 -2.45 -59.17
N GLN A 737 -27.93 -3.11 -58.29
CA GLN A 737 -29.10 -3.94 -58.67
C GLN A 737 -30.32 -3.67 -57.74
N GLN A 738 -31.52 -4.08 -58.18
CA GLN A 738 -32.86 -3.74 -57.66
C GLN A 738 -33.07 -4.13 -56.18
N GLY A 739 -33.92 -3.50 -55.37
CA GLY A 739 -34.86 -2.40 -55.64
C GLY A 739 -36.19 -2.55 -54.88
N GLN A 740 -36.25 -2.12 -53.61
CA GLN A 740 -37.52 -1.93 -52.89
C GLN A 740 -37.39 -0.85 -51.80
N GLN A 741 -38.53 -0.25 -51.42
CA GLN A 741 -38.60 1.04 -50.72
C GLN A 741 -38.23 0.97 -49.24
N GLY A 742 -37.73 2.09 -48.73
CA GLY A 742 -37.40 2.30 -47.32
C GLY A 742 -37.41 3.78 -46.98
N GLU A 743 -38.53 4.47 -47.22
CA GLU A 743 -38.78 5.75 -46.55
C GLU A 743 -38.77 5.47 -45.04
N GLN A 744 -37.74 5.95 -44.33
CA GLN A 744 -37.75 5.97 -42.86
C GLN A 744 -38.75 7.03 -42.41
N GLY A 745 -40.02 6.64 -42.43
CA GLY A 745 -41.13 7.44 -41.96
C GLY A 745 -40.91 7.82 -40.51
N GLN A 746 -41.10 9.11 -40.23
CA GLN A 746 -41.49 9.53 -38.88
C GLN A 746 -42.83 8.84 -38.61
N MET A 747 -42.81 7.83 -37.74
CA MET A 747 -43.98 7.05 -37.33
C MET A 747 -45.15 8.00 -37.06
N THR A 748 -46.29 7.78 -37.74
CA THR A 748 -47.40 8.75 -37.69
C THR A 748 -47.95 8.86 -36.26
N PRO A 749 -48.60 9.98 -35.89
CA PRO A 749 -49.20 10.11 -34.56
C PRO A 749 -50.16 8.96 -34.22
N GLU A 750 -50.87 8.44 -35.23
CA GLU A 750 -51.77 7.28 -35.13
C GLU A 750 -51.00 5.98 -34.88
N GLN A 751 -49.93 5.69 -35.64
CA GLN A 751 -49.07 4.52 -35.41
C GLN A 751 -48.37 4.56 -34.04
N ARG A 752 -48.00 5.76 -33.56
CA ARG A 752 -47.45 5.95 -32.21
C ARG A 752 -48.50 5.66 -31.14
N ALA A 753 -49.77 6.06 -31.36
CA ALA A 753 -50.86 5.75 -30.44
C ALA A 753 -51.16 4.24 -30.41
N GLU A 754 -51.27 3.58 -31.56
CA GLU A 754 -51.46 2.11 -31.63
C GLU A 754 -50.33 1.34 -30.93
N ALA A 755 -49.07 1.77 -31.13
CA ALA A 755 -47.94 1.12 -30.50
C ALA A 755 -47.86 1.37 -28.99
N MET A 756 -48.21 2.57 -28.49
CA MET A 756 -48.35 2.79 -27.04
C MET A 756 -49.51 1.99 -26.45
N GLN A 757 -50.62 1.83 -27.18
CA GLN A 757 -51.73 0.97 -26.75
C GLN A 757 -51.29 -0.50 -26.64
N ARG A 758 -50.50 -1.03 -27.59
CA ARG A 758 -49.93 -2.39 -27.49
C ARG A 758 -48.97 -2.56 -26.29
N LEU A 759 -48.15 -1.54 -26.02
CA LEU A 759 -47.28 -1.55 -24.84
C LEU A 759 -48.10 -1.53 -23.54
N GLN A 760 -49.19 -0.75 -23.51
CA GLN A 760 -50.12 -0.74 -22.38
C GLN A 760 -50.80 -2.11 -22.19
N GLU A 761 -51.32 -2.70 -23.26
CA GLU A 761 -51.97 -4.02 -23.24
C GLU A 761 -51.02 -5.12 -22.77
N GLY A 762 -49.75 -5.12 -23.23
CA GLY A 762 -48.71 -6.04 -22.76
C GLY A 762 -48.36 -5.84 -21.29
N GLN A 763 -48.30 -4.60 -20.81
CA GLN A 763 -48.03 -4.30 -19.41
C GLN A 763 -49.17 -4.75 -18.49
N ALA A 764 -50.42 -4.55 -18.93
CA ALA A 764 -51.64 -4.99 -18.25
C ALA A 764 -51.78 -6.52 -18.23
N GLU A 765 -51.22 -7.23 -19.23
CA GLU A 765 -51.16 -8.69 -19.24
C GLU A 765 -50.15 -9.23 -18.22
N LEU A 766 -48.94 -8.67 -18.17
CA LEU A 766 -47.94 -9.04 -17.15
C LEU A 766 -48.43 -8.81 -15.73
N GLN A 767 -49.08 -7.68 -15.46
CA GLN A 767 -49.65 -7.40 -14.13
C GLN A 767 -50.70 -8.46 -13.73
N ARG A 768 -51.54 -8.90 -14.67
CA ARG A 768 -52.55 -9.95 -14.43
C ARG A 768 -51.92 -11.31 -14.17
N ARG A 769 -50.96 -11.75 -15.01
CA ARG A 769 -50.21 -13.01 -14.81
C ARG A 769 -49.51 -13.04 -13.43
N LEU A 770 -48.87 -11.94 -13.05
CA LEU A 770 -48.22 -11.81 -11.74
C LEU A 770 -49.22 -11.91 -10.58
N GLY A 771 -50.43 -11.35 -10.73
CA GLY A 771 -51.51 -11.48 -9.76
C GLY A 771 -52.09 -12.90 -9.66
N GLU A 772 -52.27 -13.57 -10.81
CA GLU A 772 -52.71 -14.98 -10.88
C GLU A 772 -51.69 -15.91 -10.22
N LEU A 773 -50.38 -15.68 -10.45
CA LEU A 773 -49.31 -16.42 -9.80
C LEU A 773 -49.28 -16.21 -8.28
N GLN A 774 -49.44 -14.98 -7.79
CA GLN A 774 -49.52 -14.69 -6.35
C GLN A 774 -50.71 -15.38 -5.68
N GLU A 775 -51.86 -15.42 -6.34
CA GLU A 775 -53.05 -16.11 -5.86
C GLU A 775 -52.87 -17.64 -5.88
N GLN A 776 -52.22 -18.20 -6.92
CA GLN A 776 -51.87 -19.62 -6.99
C GLN A 776 -50.89 -20.02 -5.86
N MET A 777 -49.89 -19.18 -5.56
CA MET A 777 -48.98 -19.41 -4.43
C MET A 777 -49.74 -19.43 -3.10
N ARG A 778 -50.65 -18.47 -2.87
CA ARG A 778 -51.51 -18.43 -1.68
C ARG A 778 -52.40 -19.67 -1.54
N GLN A 779 -53.00 -20.14 -2.65
CA GLN A 779 -53.82 -21.36 -2.66
C GLN A 779 -53.00 -22.62 -2.36
N ASN A 780 -51.73 -22.64 -2.77
CA ASN A 780 -50.76 -23.70 -2.45
C ASN A 780 -50.14 -23.57 -1.05
N GLY A 781 -50.59 -22.63 -0.22
CA GLY A 781 -50.14 -22.45 1.16
C GLY A 781 -48.83 -21.67 1.33
N MET A 782 -48.38 -20.98 0.28
CA MET A 782 -47.17 -20.15 0.29
C MET A 782 -47.54 -18.67 0.36
N GLU A 783 -46.79 -17.89 1.14
CA GLU A 783 -47.02 -16.45 1.28
C GLU A 783 -46.11 -15.69 0.29
N PRO A 784 -46.67 -15.08 -0.79
CA PRO A 784 -45.86 -14.35 -1.75
C PRO A 784 -45.25 -13.12 -1.09
N GLY A 785 -43.94 -12.93 -1.28
CA GLY A 785 -43.20 -11.81 -0.71
C GLY A 785 -43.69 -10.44 -1.15
N ASP A 786 -43.52 -9.45 -0.28
CA ASP A 786 -43.93 -8.06 -0.50
C ASP A 786 -43.41 -7.50 -1.84
N GLN A 787 -42.21 -7.92 -2.27
CA GLN A 787 -41.57 -7.54 -3.53
C GLN A 787 -42.41 -7.91 -4.76
N LEU A 788 -43.08 -9.06 -4.77
CA LEU A 788 -43.96 -9.43 -5.90
C LEU A 788 -45.24 -8.59 -5.92
N GLY A 789 -45.72 -8.15 -4.75
CA GLY A 789 -46.77 -7.13 -4.64
C GLY A 789 -46.33 -5.78 -5.22
N GLU A 790 -45.17 -5.28 -4.79
CA GLU A 790 -44.61 -4.01 -5.28
C GLU A 790 -44.32 -4.03 -6.79
N ALA A 791 -43.88 -5.17 -7.34
CA ALA A 791 -43.73 -5.36 -8.77
C ALA A 791 -45.07 -5.18 -9.50
N GLY A 792 -46.16 -5.77 -8.99
CA GLY A 792 -47.50 -5.61 -9.53
C GLY A 792 -48.02 -4.16 -9.48
N ASP A 793 -47.73 -3.43 -8.40
CA ASP A 793 -48.08 -2.01 -8.27
C ASP A 793 -47.27 -1.13 -9.24
N ALA A 794 -45.97 -1.41 -9.43
CA ALA A 794 -45.13 -0.72 -10.40
C ALA A 794 -45.56 -0.97 -11.85
N MET A 795 -45.93 -2.22 -12.19
CA MET A 795 -46.53 -2.53 -13.49
C MET A 795 -47.85 -1.77 -13.72
N GLY A 796 -48.71 -1.65 -12.70
CA GLY A 796 -49.94 -0.87 -12.79
C GLY A 796 -49.70 0.63 -12.99
N ARG A 797 -48.67 1.21 -12.36
CA ARG A 797 -48.26 2.61 -12.62
C ARG A 797 -47.66 2.79 -14.03
N ALA A 798 -46.87 1.83 -14.51
CA ALA A 798 -46.38 1.82 -15.88
C ALA A 798 -47.52 1.77 -16.90
N GLU A 799 -48.51 0.90 -16.70
CA GLU A 799 -49.71 0.82 -17.55
C GLU A 799 -50.45 2.16 -17.59
N GLN A 800 -50.69 2.77 -16.43
CA GLN A 800 -51.37 4.08 -16.34
C GLN A 800 -50.60 5.18 -17.06
N GLN A 801 -49.26 5.17 -17.04
CA GLN A 801 -48.43 6.16 -17.73
C GLN A 801 -48.39 5.92 -19.25
N LEU A 802 -48.38 4.66 -19.70
CA LEU A 802 -48.54 4.30 -21.12
C LEU A 802 -49.92 4.76 -21.65
N GLY A 803 -50.99 4.53 -20.87
CA GLY A 803 -52.34 4.99 -21.21
C GLY A 803 -52.53 6.52 -21.19
N GLN A 804 -51.70 7.25 -20.45
CA GLN A 804 -51.61 8.72 -20.50
C GLN A 804 -50.69 9.24 -21.63
N GLY A 805 -49.99 8.35 -22.32
CA GLY A 805 -49.09 8.69 -23.43
C GLY A 805 -47.69 9.15 -22.99
N GLU A 806 -47.24 8.76 -21.80
CA GLU A 806 -45.98 9.15 -21.16
C GLU A 806 -44.97 7.97 -21.11
N PRO A 807 -44.39 7.53 -22.24
CA PRO A 807 -43.47 6.39 -22.27
C PRO A 807 -42.18 6.63 -21.47
N GLY A 808 -41.74 7.89 -21.33
CA GLY A 808 -40.55 8.23 -20.54
C GLY A 808 -40.71 7.95 -19.04
N GLY A 809 -41.89 8.23 -18.48
CA GLY A 809 -42.22 7.88 -17.10
C GLY A 809 -42.45 6.38 -16.96
N ALA A 810 -43.21 5.78 -17.89
CA ALA A 810 -43.51 4.36 -17.89
C ALA A 810 -42.23 3.50 -17.89
N ALA A 811 -41.20 3.86 -18.67
CA ALA A 811 -39.92 3.16 -18.66
C ALA A 811 -39.24 3.14 -17.28
N GLY A 812 -39.44 4.16 -16.45
CA GLY A 812 -38.94 4.21 -15.07
C GLY A 812 -39.67 3.21 -14.15
N GLU A 813 -41.00 3.23 -14.18
CA GLU A 813 -41.83 2.27 -13.43
C GLU A 813 -41.61 0.82 -13.91
N GLN A 814 -41.41 0.62 -15.22
CA GLN A 814 -41.08 -0.67 -15.80
C GLN A 814 -39.74 -1.22 -15.31
N GLY A 815 -38.74 -0.35 -15.11
CA GLY A 815 -37.47 -0.69 -14.48
C GLY A 815 -37.62 -1.05 -13.00
N GLN A 816 -38.46 -0.33 -12.24
CA GLN A 816 -38.74 -0.65 -10.85
C GLN A 816 -39.49 -1.99 -10.71
N ALA A 817 -40.44 -2.29 -11.59
CA ALA A 817 -41.11 -3.58 -11.65
C ALA A 817 -40.14 -4.73 -11.96
N LEU A 818 -39.21 -4.53 -12.91
CA LEU A 818 -38.21 -5.53 -13.27
C LEU A 818 -37.26 -5.85 -12.10
N GLU A 819 -36.86 -4.84 -11.33
CA GLU A 819 -36.04 -5.01 -10.14
C GLU A 819 -36.79 -5.78 -9.04
N GLN A 820 -38.04 -5.40 -8.76
CA GLN A 820 -38.84 -6.08 -7.74
C GLN A 820 -39.20 -7.55 -8.12
N LEU A 821 -39.39 -7.86 -9.41
CA LEU A 821 -39.51 -9.25 -9.87
C LEU A 821 -38.25 -10.08 -9.55
N ARG A 822 -37.05 -9.52 -9.75
CA ARG A 822 -35.78 -10.19 -9.48
C ARG A 822 -35.61 -10.45 -7.98
N GLN A 823 -35.89 -9.46 -7.14
CA GLN A 823 -35.82 -9.60 -5.68
C GLN A 823 -36.85 -10.61 -5.15
N GLY A 824 -38.08 -10.61 -5.69
CA GLY A 824 -39.10 -11.61 -5.37
C GLY A 824 -38.70 -13.03 -5.76
N ALA A 825 -38.07 -13.22 -6.94
CA ALA A 825 -37.53 -14.51 -7.36
C ALA A 825 -36.37 -14.99 -6.46
N GLN A 826 -35.50 -14.08 -6.02
CA GLN A 826 -34.42 -14.39 -5.06
C GLN A 826 -34.98 -14.84 -3.71
N GLN A 827 -35.93 -14.09 -3.14
CA GLN A 827 -36.53 -14.45 -1.85
C GLN A 827 -37.29 -15.79 -1.90
N LEU A 828 -37.94 -16.10 -3.02
CA LEU A 828 -38.61 -17.38 -3.24
C LEU A 828 -37.59 -18.55 -3.32
N ALA A 829 -36.37 -18.29 -3.79
CA ALA A 829 -35.26 -19.26 -3.80
C ALA A 829 -34.59 -19.39 -2.42
N GLU A 830 -34.53 -18.31 -1.64
CA GLU A 830 -34.04 -18.32 -0.26
C GLU A 830 -34.95 -19.16 0.66
N GLN A 831 -36.28 -19.03 0.54
CA GLN A 831 -37.23 -19.88 1.29
C GLN A 831 -37.06 -21.38 0.98
N MET A 832 -36.64 -21.73 -0.24
CA MET A 832 -36.32 -23.12 -0.60
C MET A 832 -35.06 -23.64 0.10
N GLY A 833 -34.16 -22.75 0.53
CA GLY A 833 -32.89 -23.10 1.18
C GLY A 833 -32.99 -23.47 2.67
N ASP A 834 -34.11 -23.12 3.34
CA ASP A 834 -34.25 -23.15 4.80
C ASP A 834 -35.22 -24.24 5.34
N GLN A 835 -35.72 -25.15 4.50
CA GLN A 835 -36.66 -26.19 4.94
C GLN A 835 -35.93 -27.44 5.48
N PRO A 836 -36.01 -27.77 6.79
CA PRO A 836 -35.33 -28.94 7.36
C PRO A 836 -36.13 -30.21 7.09
N GLY A 837 -35.51 -31.21 6.45
CA GLY A 837 -36.16 -32.50 6.22
C GLY A 837 -36.23 -33.34 7.50
N GLU A 838 -37.43 -33.44 8.11
CA GLU A 838 -37.70 -34.35 9.23
C GLU A 838 -38.02 -35.79 8.78
N GLU A 839 -37.35 -36.73 9.46
CA GLU A 839 -37.67 -38.16 9.71
C GLU A 839 -38.31 -39.06 8.64
N GLY A 840 -37.56 -40.08 8.18
CA GLY A 840 -38.15 -41.17 7.39
C GLY A 840 -37.29 -42.40 7.03
N GLY A 841 -36.63 -43.06 8.00
CA GLY A 841 -36.17 -44.46 7.79
C GLY A 841 -34.72 -44.78 8.21
N ARG A 842 -34.55 -45.83 9.02
CA ARG A 842 -33.24 -46.29 9.52
C ARG A 842 -32.47 -47.11 8.48
N GLY A 843 -31.28 -46.63 8.10
CA GLY A 843 -30.25 -47.41 7.41
C GLY A 843 -28.87 -47.06 8.00
N GLN A 844 -28.13 -48.06 8.47
CA GLN A 844 -26.88 -47.86 9.22
C GLN A 844 -25.69 -47.79 8.25
N GLY A 845 -25.10 -46.60 8.08
CA GLY A 845 -23.94 -46.37 7.20
C GLY A 845 -23.20 -45.09 7.60
N GLN A 846 -21.86 -45.10 7.50
CA GLN A 846 -21.01 -43.99 7.95
C GLN A 846 -21.16 -42.75 7.06
N ALA A 847 -21.40 -41.60 7.68
CA ALA A 847 -21.57 -40.33 7.00
C ALA A 847 -20.24 -39.83 6.41
N ARG A 848 -20.11 -39.96 5.09
CA ARG A 848 -19.04 -39.35 4.29
C ARG A 848 -19.56 -38.00 3.81
N GLN A 849 -19.26 -36.92 4.54
CA GLN A 849 -19.54 -35.56 4.09
C GLN A 849 -18.68 -35.29 2.85
N SER A 850 -19.30 -35.39 1.68
CA SER A 850 -18.70 -35.00 0.41
C SER A 850 -19.20 -33.59 0.12
N PRO A 851 -18.31 -32.60 -0.06
CA PRO A 851 -18.67 -31.40 -0.81
C PRO A 851 -19.18 -31.84 -2.19
N GLN A 852 -20.31 -31.31 -2.61
CA GLN A 852 -20.88 -31.60 -3.93
C GLN A 852 -20.18 -30.69 -4.96
N ASP A 853 -18.90 -30.95 -5.20
CA ASP A 853 -18.17 -30.31 -6.30
C ASP A 853 -18.56 -30.99 -7.62
N ASP A 854 -18.70 -30.17 -8.67
CA ASP A 854 -18.69 -30.66 -10.06
C ASP A 854 -17.40 -31.48 -10.27
N PRO A 855 -17.39 -32.60 -11.03
CA PRO A 855 -16.22 -33.45 -11.31
C PRO A 855 -14.97 -32.78 -11.93
N LEU A 856 -14.87 -31.44 -11.90
CA LEU A 856 -13.69 -30.61 -12.12
C LEU A 856 -13.25 -29.81 -10.86
N GLY A 857 -13.73 -30.16 -9.66
CA GLY A 857 -13.30 -29.57 -8.39
C GLY A 857 -13.72 -28.11 -8.18
N ARG A 858 -14.78 -27.68 -8.89
CA ARG A 858 -15.33 -26.32 -8.78
C ARG A 858 -16.51 -26.32 -7.81
N PRO A 859 -16.57 -25.40 -6.82
CA PRO A 859 -17.75 -25.26 -5.99
C PRO A 859 -18.93 -24.85 -6.85
N GLN A 860 -19.94 -25.73 -6.95
CA GLN A 860 -21.18 -25.37 -7.62
C GLN A 860 -21.86 -24.23 -6.85
N ARG A 861 -22.16 -23.13 -7.55
CA ARG A 861 -23.25 -22.24 -7.11
C ARG A 861 -24.51 -23.10 -7.07
N ARG A 862 -25.25 -23.08 -5.96
CA ARG A 862 -26.54 -23.77 -5.81
C ARG A 862 -27.44 -23.43 -7.01
N ASP A 863 -28.11 -24.45 -7.54
CA ASP A 863 -28.99 -24.33 -8.70
C ASP A 863 -30.00 -23.19 -8.56
N GLY A 864 -29.93 -22.25 -9.51
CA GLY A 864 -30.82 -21.12 -9.65
C GLY A 864 -30.49 -20.41 -10.97
N PRO A 865 -31.48 -19.84 -11.69
CA PRO A 865 -31.20 -19.13 -12.93
C PRO A 865 -30.24 -17.95 -12.68
N ASP A 866 -29.22 -17.79 -13.54
CA ASP A 866 -28.31 -16.64 -13.45
C ASP A 866 -29.00 -15.38 -13.95
N TYR A 867 -29.41 -14.51 -13.01
CA TYR A 867 -30.05 -13.22 -13.31
C TYR A 867 -29.04 -12.08 -13.58
N GLY A 868 -27.81 -12.41 -14.01
CA GLY A 868 -27.03 -11.54 -14.89
C GLY A 868 -26.22 -10.43 -14.22
N ASP A 869 -25.73 -10.64 -13.00
CA ASP A 869 -24.99 -9.61 -12.23
C ASP A 869 -23.59 -10.08 -11.77
N SER A 870 -22.75 -10.57 -12.70
CA SER A 870 -21.33 -10.81 -12.36
C SER A 870 -20.25 -10.45 -13.39
N VAL A 871 -20.57 -10.29 -14.68
CA VAL A 871 -19.68 -9.61 -15.65
C VAL A 871 -20.53 -8.82 -16.64
N ARG A 872 -20.19 -7.53 -16.82
CA ARG A 872 -20.88 -6.65 -17.78
C ARG A 872 -20.31 -6.88 -19.19
N VAL A 873 -20.81 -7.92 -19.87
CA VAL A 873 -20.53 -8.15 -21.29
C VAL A 873 -20.92 -6.90 -22.09
N PRO A 874 -19.99 -6.26 -22.83
CA PRO A 874 -20.30 -5.08 -23.63
C PRO A 874 -21.38 -5.41 -24.67
N GLY A 875 -22.45 -4.62 -24.71
CA GLY A 875 -23.48 -4.81 -25.72
C GLY A 875 -22.97 -4.46 -27.12
N GLU A 876 -23.72 -4.81 -28.16
CA GLU A 876 -23.46 -4.37 -29.54
C GLU A 876 -23.30 -2.83 -29.64
N ILE A 877 -24.02 -2.10 -28.77
CA ILE A 877 -23.96 -0.65 -28.55
C ILE A 877 -22.58 -0.17 -28.07
N ASP A 878 -21.91 -0.96 -27.22
CA ASP A 878 -20.63 -0.60 -26.60
C ASP A 878 -19.46 -0.96 -27.52
N ILE A 879 -19.54 -2.08 -28.24
CA ILE A 879 -18.60 -2.43 -29.33
C ILE A 879 -18.60 -1.34 -30.42
N GLN A 880 -19.79 -0.87 -30.83
CA GLN A 880 -19.92 0.27 -31.74
C GLN A 880 -19.44 1.61 -31.15
N ARG A 881 -19.29 1.72 -29.82
CA ARG A 881 -18.75 2.90 -29.15
C ARG A 881 -17.23 2.86 -29.10
N ALA A 882 -16.63 1.72 -28.73
CA ALA A 882 -15.20 1.49 -28.76
C ALA A 882 -14.62 1.73 -30.17
N ARG A 883 -15.26 1.17 -31.21
CA ARG A 883 -14.86 1.36 -32.62
C ARG A 883 -14.80 2.85 -33.03
N ARG A 884 -15.79 3.65 -32.61
CA ARG A 884 -15.80 5.11 -32.85
C ARG A 884 -14.70 5.87 -32.11
N VAL A 885 -14.30 5.41 -30.91
CA VAL A 885 -13.19 6.01 -30.16
C VAL A 885 -11.86 5.69 -30.83
N LEU A 886 -11.61 4.44 -31.20
CA LEU A 886 -10.41 4.01 -31.92
C LEU A 886 -10.23 4.71 -33.27
N ASP A 887 -11.31 4.85 -34.06
CA ASP A 887 -11.26 5.57 -35.34
C ASP A 887 -10.96 7.08 -35.15
N GLU A 888 -11.52 7.73 -34.13
CA GLU A 888 -11.23 9.13 -33.82
C GLU A 888 -9.81 9.32 -33.26
N LEU A 889 -9.28 8.36 -32.47
CA LEU A 889 -7.89 8.35 -32.00
C LEU A 889 -6.90 8.21 -33.17
N ARG A 890 -7.12 7.24 -34.07
CA ARG A 890 -6.32 7.07 -35.29
C ARG A 890 -6.39 8.29 -36.20
N ARG A 891 -7.57 8.92 -36.34
CA ARG A 891 -7.69 10.18 -37.11
C ARG A 891 -6.90 11.32 -36.47
N ARG A 892 -6.94 11.47 -35.15
CA ARG A 892 -6.18 12.53 -34.44
C ARG A 892 -4.67 12.27 -34.47
N PHE A 893 -4.23 11.02 -34.39
CA PHE A 893 -2.82 10.66 -34.48
C PHE A 893 -2.23 10.93 -35.88
N SER A 894 -3.03 10.86 -36.93
CA SER A 894 -2.63 11.17 -38.31
C SER A 894 -2.72 12.67 -38.68
N GLU A 895 -3.01 13.56 -37.73
CA GLU A 895 -3.01 15.01 -37.90
C GLU A 895 -1.65 15.63 -37.42
N ASP A 896 -0.63 15.58 -38.28
CA ASP A 896 0.78 16.01 -38.02
C ASP A 896 0.97 17.43 -37.42
N TYR A 897 -0.05 18.28 -37.46
CA TYR A 897 -0.02 19.64 -36.91
C TYR A 897 -0.33 19.73 -35.41
N ARG A 898 -0.62 18.61 -34.74
CA ARG A 898 -0.94 18.59 -33.30
C ARG A 898 0.31 18.76 -32.42
N PRO A 899 0.17 19.29 -31.18
CA PRO A 899 1.29 19.41 -30.25
C PRO A 899 1.94 18.05 -29.97
N LYS A 900 3.28 17.98 -29.95
CA LYS A 900 4.00 16.72 -29.71
C LYS A 900 3.56 15.98 -28.43
N ILE A 901 3.24 16.70 -27.36
CA ILE A 901 2.76 16.10 -26.11
C ILE A 901 1.40 15.40 -26.25
N GLU A 902 0.57 15.84 -27.21
CA GLU A 902 -0.70 15.18 -27.55
C GLU A 902 -0.45 13.96 -28.44
N LEU A 903 0.46 14.04 -29.41
CA LEU A 903 0.86 12.90 -30.24
C LEU A 903 1.54 11.79 -29.42
N ASP A 904 2.48 12.14 -28.53
CA ASP A 904 3.14 11.21 -27.60
C ASP A 904 2.14 10.61 -26.58
N TYR A 905 0.99 11.25 -26.35
CA TYR A 905 -0.08 10.73 -25.49
C TYR A 905 -1.00 9.80 -26.27
N LEU A 906 -1.39 10.18 -27.50
CA LEU A 906 -2.16 9.34 -28.43
C LEU A 906 -1.40 8.09 -28.84
N GLU A 907 -0.08 8.16 -29.07
CA GLU A 907 0.78 6.99 -29.34
C GLU A 907 0.76 6.02 -28.15
N ARG A 908 0.90 6.53 -26.93
CA ARG A 908 0.84 5.70 -25.72
C ARG A 908 -0.54 5.05 -25.56
N LEU A 909 -1.61 5.78 -25.83
CA LEU A 909 -2.99 5.27 -25.73
C LEU A 909 -3.26 4.17 -26.77
N LEU A 910 -2.75 4.33 -28.00
CA LEU A 910 -2.83 3.34 -29.10
C LEU A 910 -1.84 2.16 -28.94
N ARG A 911 -1.08 2.11 -27.85
CA ARG A 911 -0.03 1.12 -27.56
C ARG A 911 -0.14 0.52 -26.15
N SER A 912 -1.17 0.94 -25.41
CA SER A 912 -1.59 0.39 -24.11
C SER A 912 -2.87 -0.43 -24.21
N GLU A 913 -3.50 -0.43 -25.40
CA GLU A 913 -4.31 -1.53 -25.93
C GLU A 913 -3.40 -2.42 -26.80
#